data_AF-A0A552DMX3-F1
#
_entry.id   AF-A0A552DMX3-F1
#
_cell.length_a   1.000
_cell.length_b   1.000
_cell.length_c   1.000
_cell.angle_alpha   90.00
_cell.angle_beta   90.00
_cell.angle_gamma   90.00
#
_symmetry.space_group_name_H-M   'P 1'
#
loop_
_entity.id
_entity.type
_entity.pdbx_description
1 polymer ?
#
loop_
_entity_poly.entity_id
_entity_poly.type
_entity_poly.pdbx_seq_one_letter_code
_entity_poly.pdbx_strand_id
1 'polypeptide(L)'
;MALGYWQAKIWGLLQYPVLKALHSNSGRGGDSFWRDLEVMKLWGKHNPEESTKKILKQIKLADYITSASDRAAISSLTQFVNYDQRTGLELRHLLSGEPLNLKLANTTHKKIAFNRTDYLKEQENRLFNQIPARLRTGISEKEAKELFWWLWRCLPQAATKLLNDENLLLMPAETRIPDGSIWSHASVTAAIAGSLAGYDLTSEDVVNKWPTGKQLSHPYLVSFTFSPIQELIKASRKMGDFWAGSWILHYLSAKVCWQLAQQYGPDSLIYPSLYAQPLIDRWLLEKYPDFSSWIDPPGDQQLLTAGFPHIIILVLPKDKVAAAMQTAKSSLLKEWKEISQQVFEKLQLKENSRTWDSWLNAQWQTYYVGVPIGREDQPLTSDEIYQENENIEENQAEDPEKAQSWPDKQNELYNLYDQKALFLEKEREFLQKAGELRLQKWKRLSFSSNVGSWWSSAFEQNLSALAAVKNARDWQIPTAFGPRSTISGLGPVVHPDGNNDWISEKASKEYWKRNAGLFDGIEQLNATETVKRGLHLILPKLFKNSDQKRLDAAYPDLTVGVAGYLKTGGDLDHFHRVCRTISRRLREDGKKIPPALTQPWGIPYIDDHIEPEYKRYHPRFLNAGWLVEELEITDEEMANYRHQLSQLIDQNYPHNNPADWYVIARGDGDGMGEWLKGQEMKPYREYIAKSLHQYADHPPTETDTLEKEVQKAFGDFVTLNKRMGPSTHSALSRALLDFSNQLVPYLTEQRYAGRLIYGGGDDVLAYTNLWEWDKWLWDIQQCFKGEKDPHGEFKNAGDYWQWKGEKPAENLAKRHLFTMGKRATISFGIVIAHHSVPLAIALENLWEAEKKAKEHAYKGFDGKKVKKDAVQVRVLYGNGNILKSTAKFDVFYQWQKLLEFDLDASIFEQAATIWEQHPAPVQEAIFPWTKAFCSRRENLSEKQTEQIQKELGNFLDSLWQTTENTPEVLNKTINNWLKLAAFMTRKREIKIGGSI
;
A
#
# COMPACT_ATOMS: atom_id res chain seq x y z
N MET A 1 21.00 -28.31 -8.62
CA MET A 1 21.09 -27.23 -9.62
C MET A 1 19.67 -26.96 -10.12
N ALA A 2 19.22 -25.71 -10.05
CA ALA A 2 17.86 -25.26 -10.36
C ALA A 2 17.76 -24.59 -11.74
N LEU A 3 18.63 -24.95 -12.69
CA LEU A 3 18.66 -24.32 -14.02
C LEU A 3 17.33 -24.45 -14.77
N GLY A 4 16.71 -25.64 -14.77
CA GLY A 4 15.42 -25.88 -15.43
C GLY A 4 14.28 -25.03 -14.86
N TYR A 5 14.31 -24.78 -13.54
CA TYR A 5 13.37 -23.88 -12.87
C TYR A 5 13.47 -22.45 -13.41
N TRP A 6 14.68 -21.89 -13.48
CA TRP A 6 14.88 -20.54 -14.01
C TRP A 6 14.57 -20.43 -15.51
N GLN A 7 14.88 -21.46 -16.30
CA GLN A 7 14.51 -21.51 -17.73
C GLN A 7 12.99 -21.49 -17.91
N ALA A 8 12.23 -22.23 -17.10
CA ALA A 8 10.76 -22.20 -17.11
C ALA A 8 10.22 -20.80 -16.79
N LYS A 9 10.84 -20.10 -15.84
CA LYS A 9 10.48 -18.73 -15.48
C LYS A 9 10.79 -17.71 -16.58
N ILE A 10 11.97 -17.81 -17.21
CA ILE A 10 12.35 -16.97 -18.36
C ILE A 10 11.36 -17.17 -19.50
N TRP A 11 10.97 -18.42 -19.78
CA TRP A 11 9.93 -18.72 -20.75
C TRP A 11 8.59 -18.06 -20.35
N GLY A 12 8.17 -18.19 -19.09
CA GLY A 12 6.93 -17.57 -18.61
C GLY A 12 6.88 -16.03 -18.74
N LEU A 13 8.04 -15.35 -18.60
CA LEU A 13 8.13 -13.90 -18.83
C LEU A 13 8.06 -13.49 -20.30
N LEU A 14 8.57 -14.33 -21.21
CA LEU A 14 8.84 -13.97 -22.61
C LEU A 14 8.07 -14.80 -23.64
N GLN A 15 7.15 -15.66 -23.21
CA GLN A 15 6.31 -16.49 -24.09
C GLN A 15 5.50 -15.68 -25.13
N TYR A 16 5.28 -14.39 -24.86
CA TYR A 16 4.63 -13.46 -25.80
C TYR A 16 5.53 -12.26 -26.07
N PRO A 17 5.31 -11.54 -27.18
CA PRO A 17 6.08 -10.35 -27.50
C PRO A 17 5.95 -9.34 -26.36
N VAL A 18 7.04 -8.68 -26.01
CA VAL A 18 7.09 -7.65 -24.96
C VAL A 18 6.09 -6.53 -25.25
N LEU A 19 5.88 -6.22 -26.53
CA LEU A 19 4.95 -5.20 -27.00
C LEU A 19 3.59 -5.78 -27.47
N LYS A 20 3.18 -6.96 -26.95
CA LYS A 20 1.98 -7.72 -27.36
C LYS A 20 0.75 -6.83 -27.61
N ALA A 21 0.41 -5.95 -26.68
CA ALA A 21 -0.81 -5.12 -26.76
C ALA A 21 -0.85 -4.22 -28.02
N LEU A 22 0.32 -3.84 -28.54
CA LEU A 22 0.46 -2.97 -29.71
C LEU A 22 0.37 -3.73 -31.04
N HIS A 23 0.57 -5.05 -31.04
CA HIS A 23 0.40 -5.89 -32.23
C HIS A 23 -1.08 -6.01 -32.64
N SER A 24 -1.32 -6.28 -33.92
CA SER A 24 -2.59 -6.82 -34.41
C SER A 24 -2.77 -8.28 -33.97
N ASN A 25 -3.99 -8.82 -34.08
CA ASN A 25 -4.28 -10.21 -33.77
C ASN A 25 -3.26 -11.23 -34.34
N SER A 26 -2.82 -11.05 -35.58
CA SER A 26 -1.83 -11.93 -36.24
C SER A 26 -0.42 -11.85 -35.62
N GLY A 27 -0.06 -10.75 -34.97
CA GLY A 27 1.27 -10.55 -34.36
C GLY A 27 1.36 -10.85 -32.87
N ARG A 28 0.22 -11.07 -32.19
CA ARG A 28 0.15 -11.25 -30.73
C ARG A 28 0.54 -12.63 -30.22
N GLY A 29 0.41 -13.64 -31.08
CA GLY A 29 0.67 -15.05 -30.75
C GLY A 29 2.08 -15.52 -31.08
N GLY A 30 2.98 -14.62 -31.50
CA GLY A 30 4.39 -14.97 -31.71
C GLY A 30 5.15 -15.08 -30.39
N ASP A 31 6.27 -15.78 -30.40
CA ASP A 31 7.24 -15.76 -29.30
C ASP A 31 8.01 -14.44 -29.28
N SER A 32 8.42 -13.97 -28.10
CA SER A 32 9.48 -12.95 -28.01
C SER A 32 10.87 -13.57 -28.28
N PHE A 33 11.94 -12.79 -28.05
CA PHE A 33 13.34 -13.15 -28.29
C PHE A 33 13.92 -14.20 -27.31
N TRP A 34 13.08 -14.95 -26.58
CA TRP A 34 13.58 -15.91 -25.58
C TRP A 34 14.37 -17.06 -26.22
N ARG A 35 14.03 -17.45 -27.46
CA ARG A 35 14.73 -18.49 -28.23
C ARG A 35 16.16 -18.08 -28.61
N ASP A 36 16.44 -16.78 -28.63
CA ASP A 36 17.74 -16.21 -29.01
C ASP A 36 18.72 -16.13 -27.82
N LEU A 37 18.26 -16.42 -26.60
CA LEU A 37 19.08 -16.46 -25.40
C LEU A 37 19.86 -17.79 -25.33
N GLU A 38 21.17 -17.73 -25.08
CA GLU A 38 22.03 -18.92 -25.07
C GLU A 38 21.55 -19.95 -24.03
N VAL A 39 21.18 -19.47 -22.83
CA VAL A 39 20.63 -20.30 -21.75
C VAL A 39 19.34 -21.03 -22.14
N MET A 40 18.62 -20.55 -23.15
CA MET A 40 17.34 -21.14 -23.60
C MET A 40 17.47 -22.01 -24.85
N LYS A 41 18.67 -22.18 -25.44
CA LYS A 41 18.84 -22.94 -26.70
C LYS A 41 18.27 -24.35 -26.67
N LEU A 42 18.40 -25.07 -25.54
CA LEU A 42 17.81 -26.39 -25.37
C LEU A 42 16.28 -26.36 -25.45
N TRP A 43 15.69 -25.37 -24.79
CA TRP A 43 14.24 -25.14 -24.76
C TRP A 43 13.72 -24.64 -26.10
N GLY A 44 14.53 -23.93 -26.90
CA GLY A 44 14.17 -23.58 -28.28
C GLY A 44 13.86 -24.82 -29.15
N LYS A 45 14.55 -25.95 -28.90
CA LYS A 45 14.29 -27.25 -29.56
C LYS A 45 13.20 -28.08 -28.88
N HIS A 46 12.91 -27.80 -27.62
CA HIS A 46 11.95 -28.51 -26.78
C HIS A 46 11.05 -27.51 -26.06
N ASN A 47 10.28 -26.74 -26.83
CA ASN A 47 9.52 -25.62 -26.29
C ASN A 47 8.16 -26.09 -25.72
N PRO A 48 7.66 -25.46 -24.65
CA PRO A 48 6.34 -25.80 -24.08
C PRO A 48 5.17 -25.66 -25.06
N GLU A 49 5.25 -24.76 -26.04
CA GLU A 49 4.15 -24.48 -26.96
C GLU A 49 3.86 -25.64 -27.93
N GLU A 50 4.90 -26.28 -28.46
CA GLU A 50 4.84 -27.28 -29.53
C GLU A 50 5.09 -28.70 -29.01
N SER A 51 5.68 -28.86 -27.81
CA SER A 51 6.09 -30.17 -27.31
C SER A 51 4.93 -31.05 -26.84
N THR A 52 5.02 -32.34 -27.14
CA THR A 52 4.10 -33.37 -26.63
C THR A 52 4.53 -33.98 -25.30
N LYS A 53 5.70 -33.60 -24.78
CA LYS A 53 6.28 -34.17 -23.55
C LYS A 53 5.49 -33.74 -22.31
N LYS A 54 5.32 -34.67 -21.36
CA LYS A 54 4.48 -34.50 -20.17
C LYS A 54 4.82 -33.24 -19.37
N ILE A 55 6.09 -33.01 -19.03
CA ILE A 55 6.52 -31.84 -18.24
C ILE A 55 6.34 -30.51 -18.98
N LEU A 56 6.63 -30.48 -20.28
CA LEU A 56 6.47 -29.28 -21.10
C LEU A 56 5.00 -28.92 -21.31
N LYS A 57 4.13 -29.92 -21.51
CA LYS A 57 2.67 -29.74 -21.50
C LYS A 57 2.18 -29.16 -20.17
N GLN A 58 2.75 -29.60 -19.05
CA GLN A 58 2.40 -29.06 -17.74
C GLN A 58 2.84 -27.60 -17.60
N ILE A 59 4.10 -27.27 -17.94
CA ILE A 59 4.62 -25.90 -17.86
C ILE A 59 3.80 -24.95 -18.73
N LYS A 60 3.34 -25.41 -19.92
CA LYS A 60 2.45 -24.65 -20.80
C LYS A 60 1.17 -24.18 -20.09
N LEU A 61 0.69 -24.90 -19.07
CA LEU A 61 -0.49 -24.50 -18.30
C LEU A 61 -0.32 -23.19 -17.53
N ALA A 62 0.90 -22.69 -17.35
CA ALA A 62 1.16 -21.47 -16.59
C ALA A 62 0.39 -20.25 -17.11
N ASP A 63 0.36 -20.00 -18.43
CA ASP A 63 -0.40 -18.87 -19.00
C ASP A 63 -1.91 -19.07 -18.85
N TYR A 64 -2.38 -20.29 -19.08
CA TYR A 64 -3.79 -20.65 -18.97
C TYR A 64 -4.31 -20.49 -17.54
N ILE A 65 -3.53 -20.94 -16.54
CA ILE A 65 -3.86 -20.78 -15.12
C ILE A 65 -3.83 -19.30 -14.73
N THR A 66 -2.77 -18.57 -15.13
CA THR A 66 -2.63 -17.14 -14.79
C THR A 66 -3.79 -16.31 -15.35
N SER A 67 -4.26 -16.67 -16.54
CA SER A 67 -5.28 -15.93 -17.26
C SER A 67 -6.70 -16.45 -17.09
N ALA A 68 -6.92 -17.54 -16.35
CA ALA A 68 -8.20 -18.26 -16.32
C ALA A 68 -9.43 -17.37 -16.07
N SER A 69 -9.40 -16.53 -15.02
CA SER A 69 -10.54 -15.67 -14.69
C SER A 69 -10.77 -14.51 -15.68
N ASP A 70 -9.72 -14.06 -16.36
CA ASP A 70 -9.75 -12.88 -17.24
C ASP A 70 -9.89 -13.27 -18.73
N ARG A 71 -9.42 -14.46 -19.10
CA ARG A 71 -9.30 -14.91 -20.49
C ARG A 71 -10.10 -16.17 -20.79
N ALA A 72 -10.41 -17.06 -19.85
CA ALA A 72 -11.05 -18.35 -20.21
C ALA A 72 -12.40 -18.15 -20.90
N ALA A 73 -13.21 -17.21 -20.40
CA ALA A 73 -14.48 -16.86 -21.01
C ALA A 73 -14.31 -16.07 -22.31
N ILE A 74 -13.57 -14.95 -22.26
CA ILE A 74 -13.53 -14.01 -23.39
C ILE A 74 -12.60 -14.45 -24.52
N SER A 75 -11.61 -15.31 -24.26
CA SER A 75 -10.72 -15.79 -25.32
C SER A 75 -11.39 -16.74 -26.30
N SER A 76 -12.51 -17.34 -25.91
CA SER A 76 -13.34 -18.17 -26.78
C SER A 76 -14.07 -17.34 -27.85
N LEU A 77 -14.19 -16.02 -27.68
CA LEU A 77 -14.74 -15.12 -28.69
C LEU A 77 -13.85 -15.02 -29.93
N THR A 78 -14.50 -14.86 -31.09
CA THR A 78 -13.81 -14.62 -32.36
C THR A 78 -13.50 -13.15 -32.64
N GLN A 79 -13.98 -12.24 -31.79
CA GLN A 79 -13.77 -10.80 -31.90
C GLN A 79 -12.39 -10.40 -31.36
N PHE A 80 -11.79 -9.36 -31.95
CA PHE A 80 -10.47 -8.86 -31.58
C PHE A 80 -10.51 -7.36 -31.32
N VAL A 81 -9.71 -6.91 -30.34
CA VAL A 81 -9.53 -5.49 -30.02
C VAL A 81 -8.08 -5.12 -30.30
N ASN A 82 -7.82 -4.29 -31.31
CA ASN A 82 -6.48 -3.90 -31.70
C ASN A 82 -6.18 -2.45 -31.28
N TYR A 83 -4.89 -2.10 -31.19
CA TYR A 83 -4.49 -0.70 -31.08
C TYR A 83 -5.03 0.08 -32.29
N ASP A 84 -5.85 1.10 -32.03
CA ASP A 84 -6.52 1.90 -33.04
C ASP A 84 -5.66 3.08 -33.51
N GLN A 85 -5.73 3.39 -34.80
CA GLN A 85 -4.92 4.45 -35.41
C GLN A 85 -5.38 5.86 -35.02
N ARG A 86 -6.63 6.06 -34.59
CA ARG A 86 -7.16 7.37 -34.22
C ARG A 86 -7.10 7.59 -32.70
N THR A 87 -7.55 6.59 -31.96
CA THR A 87 -7.89 6.67 -30.53
C THR A 87 -6.89 5.96 -29.62
N GLY A 88 -6.02 5.11 -30.15
CA GLY A 88 -5.05 4.34 -29.37
C GLY A 88 -5.64 3.04 -28.84
N LEU A 89 -5.33 2.67 -27.60
CA LEU A 89 -5.85 1.46 -26.96
C LEU A 89 -6.70 1.86 -25.75
N GLU A 90 -7.91 1.31 -25.65
CA GLU A 90 -8.75 1.49 -24.46
C GLU A 90 -8.20 0.62 -23.32
N LEU A 91 -8.08 1.21 -22.14
CA LEU A 91 -7.81 0.57 -20.85
C LEU A 91 -9.06 0.68 -19.97
N ARG A 92 -9.15 -0.21 -18.99
CA ARG A 92 -10.16 -0.18 -17.94
C ARG A 92 -9.46 -0.12 -16.59
N HIS A 93 -9.94 0.74 -15.70
CA HIS A 93 -9.43 0.79 -14.35
C HIS A 93 -9.73 -0.55 -13.65
N LEU A 94 -8.70 -1.16 -13.07
CA LEU A 94 -8.76 -2.50 -12.48
C LEU A 94 -9.91 -2.69 -11.48
N LEU A 95 -10.17 -1.69 -10.63
CA LEU A 95 -11.21 -1.76 -9.60
C LEU A 95 -12.55 -1.14 -10.04
N SER A 96 -12.56 0.10 -10.53
CA SER A 96 -13.80 0.80 -10.89
C SER A 96 -14.37 0.48 -12.26
N GLY A 97 -13.59 -0.08 -13.19
CA GLY A 97 -13.97 -0.30 -14.60
C GLY A 97 -13.98 0.97 -15.46
N GLU A 98 -13.52 2.11 -14.92
CA GLU A 98 -13.53 3.36 -15.66
C GLU A 98 -12.60 3.32 -16.88
N PRO A 99 -13.04 3.83 -18.04
CA PRO A 99 -12.24 3.76 -19.26
C PRO A 99 -11.16 4.84 -19.30
N LEU A 100 -9.99 4.47 -19.81
CA LEU A 100 -8.88 5.38 -20.13
C LEU A 100 -8.36 5.08 -21.54
N ASN A 101 -8.22 6.11 -22.39
CA ASN A 101 -7.62 5.94 -23.71
C ASN A 101 -6.10 6.10 -23.63
N LEU A 102 -5.38 4.99 -23.76
CA LEU A 102 -3.93 4.96 -23.88
C LEU A 102 -3.51 5.27 -25.31
N LYS A 103 -3.08 6.51 -25.55
CA LYS A 103 -2.47 6.92 -26.82
C LYS A 103 -0.99 7.18 -26.62
N LEU A 104 -0.16 6.40 -27.32
CA LEU A 104 1.30 6.54 -27.25
C LEU A 104 1.77 7.87 -27.83
N ALA A 105 2.99 8.26 -27.46
CA ALA A 105 3.68 9.43 -28.04
C ALA A 105 3.53 9.52 -29.57
N ASN A 106 3.28 10.74 -30.07
CA ASN A 106 2.90 10.98 -31.47
C ASN A 106 3.85 10.35 -32.51
N THR A 107 5.15 10.29 -32.22
CA THR A 107 6.16 9.65 -33.07
C THR A 107 5.93 8.14 -33.20
N THR A 108 5.82 7.44 -32.06
CA THR A 108 5.55 6.00 -31.96
C THR A 108 4.18 5.66 -32.55
N HIS A 109 3.17 6.46 -32.21
CA HIS A 109 1.81 6.30 -32.72
C HIS A 109 1.73 6.32 -34.26
N LYS A 110 2.40 7.29 -34.90
CA LYS A 110 2.47 7.38 -36.37
C LYS A 110 3.16 6.17 -37.00
N LYS A 111 4.25 5.67 -36.39
CA LYS A 111 4.96 4.48 -36.88
C LYS A 111 4.11 3.21 -36.79
N ILE A 112 3.39 3.02 -35.67
CA ILE A 112 2.44 1.91 -35.49
C ILE A 112 1.27 2.00 -36.48
N ALA A 113 0.86 3.21 -36.87
CA ALA A 113 -0.18 3.38 -37.88
C ALA A 113 0.29 3.00 -39.29
N PHE A 114 1.53 3.32 -39.65
CA PHE A 114 2.06 3.12 -41.01
C PHE A 114 2.64 1.72 -41.26
N ASN A 115 3.56 1.25 -40.40
CA ASN A 115 4.21 -0.06 -40.54
C ASN A 115 4.34 -0.77 -39.19
N ARG A 116 3.20 -1.23 -38.65
CA ARG A 116 3.10 -1.83 -37.32
C ARG A 116 4.03 -3.02 -37.10
N THR A 117 3.93 -4.02 -37.97
CA THR A 117 4.55 -5.33 -37.74
C THR A 117 6.07 -5.24 -37.76
N ASP A 118 6.64 -4.63 -38.78
CA ASP A 118 8.10 -4.53 -38.91
C ASP A 118 8.67 -3.60 -37.85
N TYR A 119 8.00 -2.48 -37.58
CA TYR A 119 8.42 -1.55 -36.54
C TYR A 119 8.50 -2.24 -35.18
N LEU A 120 7.45 -2.96 -34.76
CA LEU A 120 7.45 -3.63 -33.45
C LEU A 120 8.50 -4.74 -33.37
N LYS A 121 8.72 -5.51 -34.46
CA LYS A 121 9.81 -6.50 -34.53
C LYS A 121 11.19 -5.84 -34.42
N GLU A 122 11.40 -4.71 -35.07
CA GLU A 122 12.63 -3.94 -34.94
C GLU A 122 12.83 -3.47 -33.49
N GLN A 123 11.77 -3.02 -32.82
CA GLN A 123 11.86 -2.60 -31.41
C GLN A 123 12.13 -3.77 -30.47
N GLU A 124 11.53 -4.95 -30.70
CA GLU A 124 11.87 -6.20 -29.98
C GLU A 124 13.37 -6.52 -30.12
N ASN A 125 13.92 -6.47 -31.33
CA ASN A 125 15.35 -6.69 -31.57
C ASN A 125 16.22 -5.65 -30.84
N ARG A 126 15.78 -4.39 -30.80
CA ARG A 126 16.48 -3.34 -30.03
C ARG A 126 16.40 -3.60 -28.53
N LEU A 127 15.29 -4.12 -28.01
CA LEU A 127 15.16 -4.52 -26.60
C LEU A 127 16.07 -5.70 -26.26
N PHE A 128 16.14 -6.72 -27.12
CA PHE A 128 17.08 -7.82 -26.97
C PHE A 128 18.52 -7.31 -26.86
N ASN A 129 18.90 -6.35 -27.70
CA ASN A 129 20.24 -5.76 -27.68
C ASN A 129 20.52 -4.89 -26.43
N GLN A 130 19.50 -4.49 -25.66
CA GLN A 130 19.70 -3.82 -24.36
C GLN A 130 20.09 -4.82 -23.24
N ILE A 131 19.84 -6.12 -23.42
CA ILE A 131 20.28 -7.12 -22.45
C ILE A 131 21.82 -7.13 -22.41
N PRO A 132 22.45 -7.03 -21.22
CA PRO A 132 23.90 -7.12 -21.08
C PRO A 132 24.48 -8.32 -21.84
N ALA A 133 25.53 -8.11 -22.63
CA ALA A 133 26.06 -9.14 -23.53
C ALA A 133 26.39 -10.46 -22.82
N ARG A 134 26.99 -10.37 -21.62
CA ARG A 134 27.29 -11.53 -20.75
C ARG A 134 26.06 -12.35 -20.35
N LEU A 135 24.89 -11.73 -20.23
CA LEU A 135 23.63 -12.40 -19.88
C LEU A 135 22.96 -13.02 -21.10
N ARG A 136 23.15 -12.43 -22.29
CA ARG A 136 22.69 -13.03 -23.56
C ARG A 136 23.41 -14.34 -23.89
N THR A 137 24.71 -14.39 -23.60
CA THR A 137 25.57 -15.55 -23.89
C THR A 137 25.78 -16.49 -22.69
N GLY A 138 25.20 -16.18 -21.53
CA GLY A 138 25.33 -16.99 -20.32
C GLY A 138 24.61 -18.33 -20.42
N ILE A 139 25.09 -19.35 -19.71
CA ILE A 139 24.55 -20.72 -19.77
C ILE A 139 24.36 -21.38 -18.40
N SER A 140 24.96 -20.83 -17.34
CA SER A 140 24.87 -21.38 -15.99
C SER A 140 23.59 -20.93 -15.27
N GLU A 141 23.28 -21.63 -14.18
CA GLU A 141 22.19 -21.26 -13.28
C GLU A 141 22.33 -19.83 -12.74
N LYS A 142 23.56 -19.40 -12.45
CA LYS A 142 23.84 -18.05 -11.93
C LYS A 142 23.47 -16.98 -12.97
N GLU A 143 23.87 -17.17 -14.22
CA GLU A 143 23.52 -16.24 -15.30
C GLU A 143 22.02 -16.30 -15.63
N ALA A 144 21.39 -17.47 -15.61
CA ALA A 144 19.95 -17.62 -15.81
C ALA A 144 19.15 -16.80 -14.78
N LYS A 145 19.52 -16.92 -13.51
CA LYS A 145 18.90 -16.20 -12.40
C LYS A 145 19.11 -14.69 -12.53
N GLU A 146 20.32 -14.25 -12.88
CA GLU A 146 20.61 -12.83 -13.06
C GLU A 146 19.90 -12.23 -14.28
N LEU A 147 19.85 -12.97 -15.39
CA LEU A 147 19.04 -12.63 -16.57
C LEU A 147 17.56 -12.51 -16.19
N PHE A 148 17.04 -13.43 -15.37
CA PHE A 148 15.67 -13.35 -14.89
C PHE A 148 15.40 -12.04 -14.12
N TRP A 149 16.29 -11.64 -13.22
CA TRP A 149 16.19 -10.35 -12.52
C TRP A 149 16.17 -9.16 -13.47
N TRP A 150 17.03 -9.16 -14.50
CA TRP A 150 17.04 -8.11 -15.52
C TRP A 150 15.72 -8.09 -16.31
N LEU A 151 15.23 -9.25 -16.76
CA LEU A 151 13.97 -9.37 -17.51
C LEU A 151 12.77 -8.94 -16.68
N TRP A 152 12.76 -9.23 -15.38
CA TRP A 152 11.64 -8.86 -14.50
C TRP A 152 11.66 -7.36 -14.13
N ARG A 153 12.81 -6.79 -13.76
CA ARG A 153 12.91 -5.40 -13.26
C ARG A 153 13.26 -4.37 -14.33
N CYS A 154 14.21 -4.68 -15.21
CA CYS A 154 14.81 -3.73 -16.15
C CYS A 154 14.09 -3.71 -17.51
N LEU A 155 13.65 -4.85 -18.04
CA LEU A 155 12.99 -4.91 -19.36
C LEU A 155 11.76 -3.98 -19.48
N PRO A 156 10.86 -3.87 -18.48
CA PRO A 156 9.75 -2.92 -18.58
C PRO A 156 10.23 -1.46 -18.69
N GLN A 157 11.31 -1.10 -17.99
CA GLN A 157 11.92 0.23 -18.05
C GLN A 157 12.72 0.44 -19.36
N ALA A 158 13.34 -0.62 -19.88
CA ALA A 158 13.98 -0.59 -21.19
C ALA A 158 12.96 -0.29 -22.29
N ALA A 159 11.75 -0.86 -22.20
CA ALA A 159 10.65 -0.59 -23.13
C ALA A 159 10.15 0.85 -23.05
N THR A 160 9.96 1.40 -21.85
CA THR A 160 9.54 2.80 -21.67
C THR A 160 10.59 3.78 -22.19
N LYS A 161 11.87 3.58 -21.87
CA LYS A 161 12.98 4.41 -22.35
C LYS A 161 13.15 4.32 -23.87
N LEU A 162 13.04 3.11 -24.46
CA LEU A 162 13.21 2.89 -25.90
C LEU A 162 12.17 3.64 -26.74
N LEU A 163 10.91 3.65 -26.29
CA LEU A 163 9.79 4.29 -26.99
C LEU A 163 9.46 5.68 -26.46
N ASN A 164 10.19 6.14 -25.44
CA ASN A 164 10.00 7.40 -24.74
C ASN A 164 8.56 7.61 -24.25
N ASP A 165 7.99 6.59 -23.62
CA ASP A 165 6.62 6.60 -23.10
C ASP A 165 6.46 5.70 -21.86
N GLU A 166 6.32 6.30 -20.69
CA GLU A 166 6.14 5.58 -19.42
C GLU A 166 4.78 4.86 -19.32
N ASN A 167 3.77 5.27 -20.11
CA ASN A 167 2.46 4.61 -20.05
C ASN A 167 2.50 3.18 -20.62
N LEU A 168 3.62 2.76 -21.22
CA LEU A 168 3.84 1.36 -21.59
C LEU A 168 3.81 0.41 -20.40
N LEU A 169 4.00 0.92 -19.17
CA LEU A 169 3.80 0.14 -17.94
C LEU A 169 2.32 -0.27 -17.71
N LEU A 170 1.38 0.41 -18.37
CA LEU A 170 -0.06 0.16 -18.29
C LEU A 170 -0.60 -0.66 -19.46
N MET A 171 0.26 -1.13 -20.39
CA MET A 171 -0.19 -1.95 -21.51
C MET A 171 -0.94 -3.20 -21.01
N PRO A 172 -2.15 -3.48 -21.53
CA PRO A 172 -2.97 -4.56 -21.00
C PRO A 172 -2.46 -5.92 -21.49
N ALA A 173 -2.61 -6.93 -20.63
CA ALA A 173 -2.27 -8.31 -20.97
C ALA A 173 -3.27 -8.93 -21.97
N GLU A 174 -4.54 -8.51 -21.88
CA GLU A 174 -5.65 -8.91 -22.74
C GLU A 174 -6.39 -7.65 -23.19
N THR A 175 -6.38 -7.34 -24.48
CA THR A 175 -6.99 -6.10 -25.00
C THR A 175 -8.52 -6.09 -24.94
N ARG A 176 -9.16 -7.26 -24.84
CA ARG A 176 -10.63 -7.37 -24.72
C ARG A 176 -11.13 -7.08 -23.31
N ILE A 177 -10.31 -7.38 -22.29
CA ILE A 177 -10.48 -6.98 -20.89
C ILE A 177 -9.23 -6.23 -20.45
N PRO A 178 -9.07 -4.95 -20.82
CA PRO A 178 -7.81 -4.26 -20.69
C PRO A 178 -7.61 -3.65 -19.30
N ASP A 179 -7.75 -4.46 -18.25
CA ASP A 179 -7.73 -4.04 -16.85
C ASP A 179 -6.45 -4.38 -16.09
N GLY A 180 -5.74 -5.43 -16.51
CA GLY A 180 -4.45 -5.85 -15.94
C GLY A 180 -3.27 -5.62 -16.88
N SER A 181 -2.15 -5.14 -16.34
CA SER A 181 -0.92 -4.93 -17.10
C SER A 181 -0.27 -6.24 -17.57
N ILE A 182 0.28 -6.25 -18.79
CA ILE A 182 1.06 -7.38 -19.33
C ILE A 182 2.26 -7.72 -18.45
N TRP A 183 2.84 -6.74 -17.77
CA TRP A 183 4.00 -6.95 -16.89
C TRP A 183 3.63 -7.75 -15.64
N SER A 184 2.47 -7.46 -15.04
CA SER A 184 1.94 -8.24 -13.90
C SER A 184 1.55 -9.65 -14.34
N HIS A 185 0.87 -9.78 -15.49
CA HIS A 185 0.52 -11.07 -16.09
C HIS A 185 1.75 -11.96 -16.33
N ALA A 186 2.78 -11.41 -16.98
CA ALA A 186 4.02 -12.13 -17.26
C ALA A 186 4.74 -12.55 -15.96
N SER A 187 4.78 -11.68 -14.95
CA SER A 187 5.36 -12.00 -13.64
C SER A 187 4.67 -13.20 -12.99
N VAL A 188 3.33 -13.21 -12.90
CA VAL A 188 2.61 -14.34 -12.30
C VAL A 188 2.74 -15.60 -13.16
N THR A 189 2.73 -15.45 -14.48
CA THR A 189 2.97 -16.59 -15.39
C THR A 189 4.32 -17.23 -15.13
N ALA A 190 5.39 -16.43 -14.93
CA ALA A 190 6.70 -16.95 -14.56
C ALA A 190 6.67 -17.69 -13.21
N ALA A 191 5.96 -17.17 -12.21
CA ALA A 191 5.85 -17.79 -10.90
C ALA A 191 5.16 -19.16 -10.97
N ILE A 192 4.06 -19.24 -11.73
CA ILE A 192 3.33 -20.50 -11.95
C ILE A 192 4.17 -21.45 -12.82
N ALA A 193 4.85 -20.97 -13.87
CA ALA A 193 5.71 -21.80 -14.71
C ALA A 193 6.84 -22.46 -13.92
N GLY A 194 7.52 -21.70 -13.04
CA GLY A 194 8.52 -22.26 -12.13
C GLY A 194 7.92 -23.28 -11.14
N SER A 195 6.72 -23.01 -10.64
CA SER A 195 6.04 -23.91 -9.69
C SER A 195 5.58 -25.23 -10.34
N LEU A 196 5.15 -25.17 -11.60
CA LEU A 196 4.79 -26.34 -12.41
C LEU A 196 6.00 -27.14 -12.90
N ALA A 197 7.09 -26.44 -13.22
CA ALA A 197 8.37 -27.07 -13.57
C ALA A 197 8.94 -27.88 -12.39
N GLY A 198 8.78 -27.36 -11.17
CA GLY A 198 9.46 -27.86 -9.97
C GLY A 198 10.89 -27.33 -9.88
N TYR A 199 11.38 -27.14 -8.66
CA TYR A 199 12.68 -26.50 -8.41
C TYR A 199 13.86 -27.35 -8.89
N ASP A 200 13.71 -28.68 -8.86
CA ASP A 200 14.77 -29.64 -9.16
C ASP A 200 14.68 -30.17 -10.61
N LEU A 201 14.02 -29.43 -11.51
CA LEU A 201 13.91 -29.78 -12.93
C LEU A 201 15.28 -29.83 -13.61
N THR A 202 15.60 -30.96 -14.25
CA THR A 202 16.86 -31.17 -14.95
C THR A 202 16.71 -31.01 -16.47
N SER A 203 17.82 -30.79 -17.18
CA SER A 203 17.84 -30.78 -18.65
C SER A 203 17.42 -32.15 -19.23
N GLU A 204 17.76 -33.26 -18.55
CA GLU A 204 17.35 -34.61 -18.97
C GLU A 204 15.85 -34.79 -18.92
N ASP A 205 15.18 -34.25 -17.89
CA ASP A 205 13.72 -34.29 -17.78
C ASP A 205 13.02 -33.55 -18.93
N VAL A 206 13.64 -32.48 -19.43
CA VAL A 206 13.15 -31.70 -20.58
C VAL A 206 13.37 -32.45 -21.89
N VAL A 207 14.50 -33.15 -22.03
CA VAL A 207 14.90 -33.85 -23.27
C VAL A 207 14.26 -35.23 -23.40
N ASN A 208 14.12 -35.96 -22.31
CA ASN A 208 13.67 -37.35 -22.32
C ASN A 208 12.17 -37.48 -22.04
N LYS A 209 11.65 -38.71 -22.11
CA LYS A 209 10.31 -39.01 -21.61
C LYS A 209 10.29 -38.86 -20.10
N TRP A 210 9.21 -38.29 -19.57
CA TRP A 210 9.05 -38.12 -18.13
C TRP A 210 9.10 -39.49 -17.44
N PRO A 211 9.94 -39.69 -16.40
CA PRO A 211 10.11 -40.99 -15.78
C PRO A 211 8.81 -41.56 -15.20
N THR A 212 8.59 -42.86 -15.41
CA THR A 212 7.47 -43.60 -14.81
C THR A 212 7.56 -43.52 -13.29
N GLY A 213 6.46 -43.13 -12.62
CA GLY A 213 6.40 -42.99 -11.15
C GLY A 213 6.95 -41.68 -10.59
N LYS A 214 7.67 -40.86 -11.37
CA LYS A 214 8.06 -39.51 -10.93
C LYS A 214 6.83 -38.60 -10.96
N GLN A 215 6.45 -38.07 -9.80
CA GLN A 215 5.32 -37.14 -9.69
C GLN A 215 5.67 -35.79 -10.31
N LEU A 216 4.67 -35.15 -10.90
CA LEU A 216 4.77 -33.79 -11.39
C LEU A 216 4.68 -32.81 -10.22
N SER A 217 5.36 -31.67 -10.33
CA SER A 217 5.31 -30.63 -9.30
C SER A 217 3.91 -30.00 -9.25
N HIS A 218 3.42 -29.65 -8.06
CA HIS A 218 2.14 -28.97 -7.88
C HIS A 218 2.33 -27.56 -7.33
N PRO A 219 1.64 -26.53 -7.87
CA PRO A 219 1.75 -25.16 -7.39
C PRO A 219 0.91 -24.93 -6.13
N TYR A 220 1.49 -24.22 -5.15
CA TYR A 220 0.85 -23.87 -3.89
C TYR A 220 0.84 -22.36 -3.70
N LEU A 221 -0.27 -21.84 -3.20
CA LEU A 221 -0.38 -20.49 -2.66
C LEU A 221 -0.02 -20.53 -1.17
N VAL A 222 1.00 -19.76 -0.79
CA VAL A 222 1.60 -19.82 0.55
C VAL A 222 1.55 -18.44 1.18
N SER A 223 1.02 -18.35 2.41
CA SER A 223 1.15 -17.14 3.22
C SER A 223 2.14 -17.36 4.36
N PHE A 224 2.99 -16.37 4.60
CA PHE A 224 3.88 -16.25 5.74
C PHE A 224 3.58 -14.94 6.47
N THR A 225 3.63 -14.95 7.80
CA THR A 225 3.44 -13.75 8.59
C THR A 225 4.22 -13.86 9.90
N PHE A 226 4.57 -12.71 10.47
CA PHE A 226 5.21 -12.63 11.77
C PHE A 226 4.53 -11.61 12.69
N SER A 227 4.70 -11.80 14.00
CA SER A 227 4.06 -10.98 15.07
C SER A 227 4.96 -10.92 16.32
N PRO A 228 4.78 -9.93 17.22
CA PRO A 228 3.76 -8.87 17.27
C PRO A 228 4.06 -7.67 16.36
N ILE A 229 3.02 -6.94 15.94
CA ILE A 229 3.13 -5.79 15.03
C ILE A 229 2.72 -4.51 15.75
N GLN A 230 1.47 -4.46 16.21
CA GLN A 230 0.91 -3.26 16.83
C GLN A 230 1.59 -2.95 18.17
N GLU A 231 1.91 -3.96 18.96
CA GLU A 231 2.57 -3.83 20.26
C GLU A 231 3.97 -3.24 20.09
N LEU A 232 4.72 -3.65 19.06
CA LEU A 232 6.03 -3.09 18.76
C LEU A 232 5.95 -1.62 18.36
N ILE A 233 4.98 -1.25 17.51
CA ILE A 233 4.77 0.12 17.06
C ILE A 233 4.30 1.00 18.24
N LYS A 234 3.37 0.50 19.07
CA LYS A 234 2.76 1.19 20.21
C LYS A 234 3.72 1.47 21.35
N ALA A 235 4.70 0.60 21.59
CA ALA A 235 5.70 0.75 22.65
C ALA A 235 6.67 1.91 22.35
N SER A 236 6.17 3.15 22.35
CA SER A 236 6.84 4.34 21.86
C SER A 236 6.50 5.54 22.73
N ARG A 237 7.52 6.22 23.26
CA ARG A 237 7.35 7.47 24.00
C ARG A 237 7.67 8.69 23.15
N LYS A 238 8.63 8.56 22.22
CA LYS A 238 9.01 9.61 21.27
C LYS A 238 8.53 9.27 19.86
N MET A 239 8.36 10.28 19.02
CA MET A 239 7.99 10.08 17.61
C MET A 239 9.05 9.26 16.85
N GLY A 240 10.33 9.44 17.18
CA GLY A 240 11.42 8.61 16.67
C GLY A 240 11.27 7.12 17.03
N ASP A 241 10.80 6.79 18.24
CA ASP A 241 10.53 5.39 18.63
C ASP A 241 9.38 4.81 17.81
N PHE A 242 8.34 5.61 17.59
CA PHE A 242 7.15 5.23 16.83
C PHE A 242 7.49 4.94 15.37
N TRP A 243 8.22 5.84 14.72
CA TRP A 243 8.75 5.64 13.38
C TRP A 243 9.68 4.42 13.31
N ALA A 244 10.63 4.29 14.25
CA ALA A 244 11.57 3.17 14.27
C ALA A 244 10.87 1.82 14.37
N GLY A 245 9.79 1.72 15.16
CA GLY A 245 8.96 0.51 15.26
C GLY A 245 8.35 0.12 13.91
N SER A 246 7.75 1.09 13.19
CA SER A 246 7.20 0.89 11.85
C SER A 246 8.27 0.50 10.83
N TRP A 247 9.40 1.20 10.86
CA TRP A 247 10.48 1.01 9.89
C TRP A 247 11.21 -0.32 10.07
N ILE A 248 11.45 -0.76 11.31
CA ILE A 248 12.03 -2.09 11.60
C ILE A 248 11.16 -3.19 11.01
N LEU A 249 9.83 -3.12 11.18
CA LEU A 249 8.91 -4.10 10.61
C LEU A 249 8.97 -4.15 9.10
N HIS A 250 8.94 -2.98 8.47
CA HIS A 250 9.10 -2.82 7.03
C HIS A 250 10.43 -3.42 6.55
N TYR A 251 11.55 -3.08 7.20
CA TYR A 251 12.88 -3.54 6.82
C TYR A 251 13.04 -5.06 6.98
N LEU A 252 12.58 -5.62 8.09
CA LEU A 252 12.60 -7.06 8.35
C LEU A 252 11.75 -7.82 7.32
N SER A 253 10.55 -7.32 7.01
CA SER A 253 9.69 -7.90 5.97
C SER A 253 10.38 -7.84 4.60
N ALA A 254 10.93 -6.68 4.22
CA ALA A 254 11.66 -6.51 2.97
C ALA A 254 12.87 -7.46 2.88
N LYS A 255 13.59 -7.69 3.98
CA LYS A 255 14.71 -8.64 4.04
C LYS A 255 14.27 -10.08 3.87
N VAL A 256 13.17 -10.50 4.50
CA VAL A 256 12.57 -11.82 4.28
C VAL A 256 12.19 -11.98 2.80
N CYS A 257 11.48 -11.00 2.24
CA CYS A 257 11.12 -10.96 0.83
C CYS A 257 12.35 -11.05 -0.08
N TRP A 258 13.40 -10.28 0.21
CA TRP A 258 14.64 -10.28 -0.55
C TRP A 258 15.33 -11.65 -0.55
N GLN A 259 15.44 -12.31 0.62
CA GLN A 259 16.04 -13.65 0.69
C GLN A 259 15.23 -14.69 -0.09
N LEU A 260 13.90 -14.66 0.03
CA LEU A 260 13.01 -15.55 -0.73
C LEU A 260 13.09 -15.28 -2.24
N ALA A 261 13.09 -14.00 -2.64
CA ALA A 261 13.23 -13.60 -4.05
C ALA A 261 14.58 -14.00 -4.64
N GLN A 262 15.65 -13.97 -3.84
CA GLN A 262 16.93 -14.51 -4.29
C GLN A 262 16.85 -16.01 -4.56
N GLN A 263 16.12 -16.80 -3.76
CA GLN A 263 16.07 -18.25 -3.95
C GLN A 263 15.08 -18.69 -5.03
N TYR A 264 13.90 -18.10 -5.04
CA TYR A 264 12.77 -18.52 -5.87
C TYR A 264 12.43 -17.52 -6.96
N GLY A 265 12.93 -16.29 -6.92
CA GLY A 265 12.61 -15.24 -7.89
C GLY A 265 11.63 -14.20 -7.32
N PRO A 266 11.75 -12.93 -7.68
CA PRO A 266 10.89 -11.85 -7.19
C PRO A 266 9.43 -11.99 -7.63
N ASP A 267 9.21 -12.65 -8.77
CA ASP A 267 7.90 -12.95 -9.34
C ASP A 267 7.06 -13.92 -8.50
N SER A 268 7.73 -14.80 -7.73
CA SER A 268 7.05 -15.73 -6.84
C SER A 268 6.38 -15.05 -5.66
N LEU A 269 6.68 -13.77 -5.36
CA LEU A 269 6.01 -12.99 -4.32
C LEU A 269 4.83 -12.23 -4.95
N ILE A 270 3.62 -12.72 -4.67
CA ILE A 270 2.38 -12.13 -5.17
C ILE A 270 2.01 -10.87 -4.38
N TYR A 271 2.23 -10.91 -3.06
CA TYR A 271 1.99 -9.79 -2.15
C TYR A 271 3.05 -9.78 -1.03
N PRO A 272 3.70 -8.64 -0.73
CA PRO A 272 3.69 -7.41 -1.53
C PRO A 272 4.42 -7.61 -2.86
N SER A 273 4.04 -6.84 -3.89
CA SER A 273 4.86 -6.70 -5.10
C SER A 273 6.23 -6.10 -4.77
N LEU A 274 7.29 -6.74 -5.25
CA LEU A 274 8.67 -6.25 -5.08
C LEU A 274 9.08 -5.24 -6.15
N TYR A 275 8.26 -5.04 -7.18
CA TYR A 275 8.62 -4.23 -8.34
C TYR A 275 8.76 -2.75 -7.96
N ALA A 276 9.92 -2.14 -8.28
CA ALA A 276 10.22 -0.74 -8.00
C ALA A 276 10.08 -0.33 -6.52
N GLN A 277 10.35 -1.27 -5.62
CA GLN A 277 10.41 -1.01 -4.18
C GLN A 277 11.78 -0.45 -3.80
N PRO A 278 11.88 0.67 -3.05
CA PRO A 278 13.16 1.34 -2.77
C PRO A 278 14.23 0.42 -2.18
N LEU A 279 13.91 -0.34 -1.12
CA LEU A 279 14.88 -1.27 -0.52
C LEU A 279 15.32 -2.39 -1.47
N ILE A 280 14.40 -2.89 -2.29
CA ILE A 280 14.70 -3.97 -3.25
C ILE A 280 15.59 -3.45 -4.37
N ASP A 281 15.27 -2.30 -4.95
CA ASP A 281 16.07 -1.67 -6.01
C ASP A 281 17.46 -1.28 -5.48
N ARG A 282 17.55 -0.82 -4.23
CA ARG A 282 18.82 -0.55 -3.56
C ARG A 282 19.71 -1.78 -3.48
N TRP A 283 19.21 -2.89 -2.95
CA TRP A 283 19.99 -4.13 -2.85
C TRP A 283 20.26 -4.76 -4.22
N LEU A 284 19.37 -4.56 -5.18
CA LEU A 284 19.56 -5.04 -6.54
C LEU A 284 20.70 -4.29 -7.23
N LEU A 285 20.80 -2.97 -7.08
CA LEU A 285 21.91 -2.17 -7.59
C LEU A 285 23.24 -2.46 -6.88
N GLU A 286 23.21 -2.73 -5.58
CA GLU A 286 24.40 -3.19 -4.85
C GLU A 286 24.90 -4.55 -5.35
N LYS A 287 23.97 -5.43 -5.74
CA LYS A 287 24.30 -6.77 -6.25
C LYS A 287 24.66 -6.78 -7.73
N TYR A 288 24.00 -5.97 -8.55
CA TYR A 288 24.15 -5.87 -10.00
C TYR A 288 24.29 -4.39 -10.41
N PRO A 289 25.47 -3.77 -10.23
CA PRO A 289 25.67 -2.34 -10.48
C PRO A 289 25.39 -1.89 -11.92
N ASP A 290 25.52 -2.79 -12.90
CA ASP A 290 25.24 -2.52 -14.31
C ASP A 290 23.73 -2.32 -14.61
N PHE A 291 22.85 -2.62 -13.65
CA PHE A 291 21.40 -2.35 -13.79
C PHE A 291 21.05 -0.86 -13.64
N SER A 292 22.00 -0.03 -13.17
CA SER A 292 21.84 1.43 -13.02
C SER A 292 21.48 2.17 -14.31
N SER A 293 21.65 1.55 -15.48
CA SER A 293 21.16 2.11 -16.75
C SER A 293 19.63 2.17 -16.85
N TRP A 294 18.91 1.33 -16.09
CA TRP A 294 17.46 1.20 -16.15
C TRP A 294 16.75 1.45 -14.81
N ILE A 295 17.48 1.36 -13.70
CA ILE A 295 16.96 1.57 -12.36
C ILE A 295 17.63 2.82 -11.81
N ASP A 296 16.84 3.86 -11.58
CA ASP A 296 17.31 5.06 -10.91
C ASP A 296 17.55 4.73 -9.42
N PRO A 297 18.69 5.12 -8.83
CA PRO A 297 18.97 4.86 -7.42
C PRO A 297 17.90 5.51 -6.53
N PRO A 298 17.32 4.78 -5.57
CA PRO A 298 16.34 5.35 -4.66
C PRO A 298 16.99 6.44 -3.78
N GLY A 299 16.27 7.54 -3.56
CA GLY A 299 16.71 8.59 -2.65
C GLY A 299 16.64 8.17 -1.18
N ASP A 300 17.42 8.81 -0.32
CA ASP A 300 17.46 8.48 1.11
C ASP A 300 16.08 8.55 1.78
N GLN A 301 15.27 9.53 1.38
CA GLN A 301 13.89 9.68 1.85
C GLN A 301 13.02 8.46 1.53
N GLN A 302 13.14 7.91 0.32
CA GLN A 302 12.38 6.73 -0.10
C GLN A 302 12.80 5.48 0.68
N LEU A 303 14.06 5.39 1.13
CA LEU A 303 14.56 4.30 1.96
C LEU A 303 14.05 4.38 3.41
N LEU A 304 13.70 5.58 3.88
CA LEU A 304 13.21 5.85 5.23
C LEU A 304 11.68 5.74 5.35
N THR A 305 10.96 5.71 4.23
CA THR A 305 9.51 5.52 4.20
C THR A 305 9.15 4.05 4.30
N ALA A 306 8.47 3.67 5.39
CA ALA A 306 8.04 2.29 5.59
C ALA A 306 6.82 1.95 4.72
N GLY A 307 6.88 0.84 3.97
CA GLY A 307 5.78 0.41 3.09
C GLY A 307 5.64 -1.09 2.85
N PHE A 308 6.42 -1.92 3.54
CA PHE A 308 6.30 -3.39 3.41
C PHE A 308 5.37 -3.95 4.49
N PRO A 309 4.34 -4.72 4.11
CA PRO A 309 3.45 -5.38 5.06
C PRO A 309 4.15 -6.58 5.72
N HIS A 310 3.63 -7.00 6.87
CA HIS A 310 4.10 -8.18 7.60
C HIS A 310 3.51 -9.51 7.11
N ILE A 311 2.58 -9.47 6.15
CA ILE A 311 2.01 -10.66 5.49
C ILE A 311 2.65 -10.76 4.11
N ILE A 312 3.21 -11.93 3.81
CA ILE A 312 3.90 -12.24 2.57
C ILE A 312 3.19 -13.43 1.94
N ILE A 313 2.79 -13.30 0.68
CA ILE A 313 2.04 -14.30 -0.07
C ILE A 313 2.84 -14.68 -1.32
N LEU A 314 3.08 -15.98 -1.49
CA LEU A 314 3.93 -16.54 -2.54
C LEU A 314 3.23 -17.63 -3.32
N VAL A 315 3.70 -17.86 -4.54
CA VAL A 315 3.43 -19.09 -5.31
C VAL A 315 4.72 -19.91 -5.39
N LEU A 316 4.65 -21.15 -4.91
CA LEU A 316 5.80 -22.04 -4.78
C LEU A 316 5.46 -23.47 -5.23
N PRO A 317 6.47 -24.26 -5.67
CA PRO A 317 6.34 -25.71 -5.77
C PRO A 317 6.05 -26.32 -4.39
N LYS A 318 5.14 -27.30 -4.31
CA LYS A 318 4.77 -28.05 -3.09
C LYS A 318 5.99 -28.43 -2.24
N ASP A 319 6.98 -29.07 -2.85
CA ASP A 319 8.13 -29.63 -2.13
C ASP A 319 9.09 -28.56 -1.57
N LYS A 320 8.92 -27.29 -1.95
CA LYS A 320 9.74 -26.18 -1.47
C LYS A 320 9.02 -25.29 -0.45
N VAL A 321 7.73 -25.53 -0.16
CA VAL A 321 6.98 -24.74 0.83
C VAL A 321 7.69 -24.76 2.19
N ALA A 322 7.94 -25.94 2.77
CA ALA A 322 8.55 -26.04 4.10
C ALA A 322 9.95 -25.38 4.16
N ALA A 323 10.78 -25.63 3.14
CA ALA A 323 12.12 -25.05 3.05
C ALA A 323 12.08 -23.52 2.92
N ALA A 324 11.19 -22.97 2.08
CA ALA A 324 11.00 -21.54 1.94
C ALA A 324 10.56 -20.89 3.26
N MET A 325 9.62 -21.50 3.98
CA MET A 325 9.12 -20.95 5.25
C MET A 325 10.19 -21.00 6.34
N GLN A 326 11.05 -22.02 6.34
CA GLN A 326 12.21 -22.07 7.22
C GLN A 326 13.24 -21.00 6.86
N THR A 327 13.49 -20.74 5.57
CA THR A 327 14.32 -19.61 5.11
C THR A 327 13.73 -18.29 5.57
N ALA A 328 12.42 -18.09 5.46
CA ALA A 328 11.74 -16.87 5.90
C ALA A 328 11.92 -16.62 7.40
N LYS A 329 11.63 -17.64 8.23
CA LYS A 329 11.85 -17.58 9.68
C LYS A 329 13.30 -17.29 10.03
N SER A 330 14.24 -18.03 9.43
CA SER A 330 15.67 -17.88 9.73
C SER A 330 16.19 -16.51 9.34
N SER A 331 15.73 -15.97 8.20
CA SER A 331 16.10 -14.64 7.72
C SER A 331 15.59 -13.54 8.66
N LEU A 332 14.33 -13.64 9.10
CA LEU A 332 13.75 -12.71 10.08
C LEU A 332 14.57 -12.67 11.37
N LEU A 333 14.81 -13.83 11.98
CA LEU A 333 15.52 -13.92 13.26
C LEU A 333 16.97 -13.47 13.14
N LYS A 334 17.64 -13.84 12.04
CA LYS A 334 19.03 -13.44 11.77
C LYS A 334 19.14 -11.91 11.65
N GLU A 335 18.33 -11.30 10.79
CA GLU A 335 18.41 -9.86 10.54
C GLU A 335 18.01 -9.05 11.79
N TRP A 336 16.99 -9.48 12.53
CA TRP A 336 16.63 -8.86 13.80
C TRP A 336 17.81 -8.85 14.78
N LYS A 337 18.53 -9.97 14.87
CA LYS A 337 19.71 -10.09 15.73
C LYS A 337 20.87 -9.21 15.22
N GLU A 338 21.09 -9.14 13.91
CA GLU A 338 22.12 -8.29 13.31
C GLU A 338 21.87 -6.80 13.54
N ILE A 339 20.63 -6.33 13.38
CA ILE A 339 20.23 -4.95 13.70
C ILE A 339 20.48 -4.66 15.18
N SER A 340 20.00 -5.56 16.04
CA SER A 340 20.10 -5.40 17.49
C SER A 340 21.56 -5.35 17.95
N GLN A 341 22.40 -6.24 17.45
CA GLN A 341 23.83 -6.28 17.76
C GLN A 341 24.53 -4.98 17.34
N GLN A 342 24.22 -4.46 16.16
CA GLN A 342 24.82 -3.20 15.68
C GLN A 342 24.41 -2.01 16.56
N VAL A 343 23.15 -1.95 17.00
CA VAL A 343 22.71 -0.91 17.94
C VAL A 343 23.43 -1.08 19.28
N PHE A 344 23.50 -2.31 19.81
CA PHE A 344 24.17 -2.61 21.07
C PHE A 344 25.65 -2.15 21.09
N GLU A 345 26.40 -2.50 20.03
CA GLU A 345 27.79 -2.07 19.84
C GLU A 345 27.93 -0.55 19.76
N LYS A 346 27.01 0.11 19.04
CA LYS A 346 27.04 1.56 18.85
C LYS A 346 26.74 2.33 20.13
N LEU A 347 25.89 1.77 21.00
CA LEU A 347 25.57 2.32 22.32
C LEU A 347 26.66 2.05 23.38
N GLN A 348 27.67 1.23 23.05
CA GLN A 348 28.75 0.83 23.98
C GLN A 348 28.22 0.25 25.30
N LEU A 349 27.08 -0.46 25.24
CA LEU A 349 26.51 -1.11 26.42
C LEU A 349 27.43 -2.26 26.86
N LYS A 350 27.61 -2.40 28.18
CA LYS A 350 28.32 -3.54 28.77
C LYS A 350 27.54 -4.83 28.50
N GLU A 351 28.26 -5.87 28.07
CA GLU A 351 27.72 -7.17 27.65
C GLU A 351 26.81 -7.80 28.72
N ASN A 352 25.55 -8.08 28.37
CA ASN A 352 24.64 -8.95 29.15
C ASN A 352 23.90 -9.90 28.22
N SER A 353 24.04 -11.21 28.46
CA SER A 353 23.40 -12.23 27.63
C SER A 353 21.91 -12.42 27.93
N ARG A 354 21.42 -12.19 29.16
CA ARG A 354 20.02 -12.57 29.50
C ARG A 354 18.98 -11.51 29.17
N THR A 355 19.07 -10.30 29.72
CA THR A 355 18.04 -9.25 29.47
C THR A 355 18.04 -8.75 28.03
N TRP A 356 19.14 -8.96 27.30
CA TRP A 356 19.27 -8.65 25.88
C TRP A 356 18.88 -9.84 25.01
N ASP A 357 19.70 -10.90 24.95
CA ASP A 357 19.48 -11.98 23.98
C ASP A 357 18.21 -12.77 24.25
N SER A 358 17.88 -13.09 25.51
CA SER A 358 16.68 -13.89 25.81
C SER A 358 15.41 -13.14 25.44
N TRP A 359 15.38 -11.82 25.66
CA TRP A 359 14.26 -10.97 25.26
C TRP A 359 14.13 -10.89 23.73
N LEU A 360 15.23 -10.58 23.04
CA LEU A 360 15.23 -10.44 21.57
C LEU A 360 14.92 -11.76 20.86
N ASN A 361 15.36 -12.90 21.40
CA ASN A 361 15.07 -14.23 20.85
C ASN A 361 13.58 -14.62 20.98
N ALA A 362 12.88 -14.10 21.99
CA ALA A 362 11.46 -14.35 22.22
C ALA A 362 10.54 -13.35 21.49
N GLN A 363 11.11 -12.33 20.83
CA GLN A 363 10.37 -11.23 20.24
C GLN A 363 9.42 -11.67 19.12
N TRP A 364 9.82 -12.61 18.27
CA TRP A 364 9.12 -12.90 17.02
C TRP A 364 8.50 -14.28 16.99
N GLN A 365 7.25 -14.31 16.51
CA GLN A 365 6.56 -15.52 16.12
C GLN A 365 6.36 -15.53 14.62
N THR A 366 6.41 -16.72 14.02
CA THR A 366 6.22 -16.90 12.58
C THR A 366 5.17 -17.94 12.32
N TYR A 367 4.23 -17.64 11.43
CA TYR A 367 3.15 -18.52 11.04
C TYR A 367 3.12 -18.63 9.53
N TYR A 368 2.76 -19.80 9.02
CA TYR A 368 2.54 -19.98 7.59
C TYR A 368 1.46 -21.01 7.29
N VAL A 369 0.85 -20.89 6.11
CA VAL A 369 -0.10 -21.86 5.55
C VAL A 369 0.15 -21.98 4.04
N GLY A 370 0.11 -23.20 3.52
CA GLY A 370 0.09 -23.48 2.09
C GLY A 370 -1.24 -24.11 1.68
N VAL A 371 -1.87 -23.61 0.61
CA VAL A 371 -3.08 -24.16 -0.01
C VAL A 371 -2.74 -24.54 -1.46
N PRO A 372 -3.07 -25.75 -1.92
CA PRO A 372 -2.80 -26.15 -3.30
C PRO A 372 -3.64 -25.33 -4.28
N ILE A 373 -3.05 -24.96 -5.43
CA ILE A 373 -3.80 -24.33 -6.52
C ILE A 373 -4.43 -25.47 -7.35
N GLY A 374 -5.65 -25.83 -6.96
CA GLY A 374 -6.41 -26.95 -7.50
C GLY A 374 -6.12 -28.28 -6.79
N ARG A 375 -7.06 -29.22 -6.91
CA ARG A 375 -7.00 -30.53 -6.22
C ARG A 375 -5.84 -31.37 -6.74
N GLU A 376 -5.04 -31.95 -5.84
CA GLU A 376 -3.76 -32.59 -6.18
C GLU A 376 -3.89 -33.96 -6.87
N ASP A 377 -4.98 -34.66 -6.60
CA ASP A 377 -5.33 -35.94 -7.20
C ASP A 377 -6.04 -35.79 -8.56
N GLN A 378 -6.27 -34.56 -9.02
CA GLN A 378 -6.95 -34.25 -10.27
C GLN A 378 -5.99 -33.54 -11.26
N PRO A 379 -6.25 -33.64 -12.58
CA PRO A 379 -5.58 -32.80 -13.57
C PRO A 379 -5.80 -31.30 -13.29
N LEU A 380 -4.85 -30.46 -13.68
CA LEU A 380 -4.95 -28.99 -13.51
C LEU A 380 -5.88 -28.32 -14.54
N THR A 381 -6.35 -29.08 -15.53
CA THR A 381 -7.19 -28.61 -16.63
C THR A 381 -8.13 -29.73 -17.08
N SER A 382 -9.35 -29.39 -17.49
CA SER A 382 -10.34 -30.35 -18.02
C SER A 382 -11.21 -29.71 -19.10
N ASP A 383 -11.62 -30.54 -20.06
CA ASP A 383 -12.57 -30.19 -21.12
C ASP A 383 -14.00 -30.62 -20.80
N GLU A 384 -14.25 -31.22 -19.62
CA GLU A 384 -15.57 -31.73 -19.22
C GLU A 384 -16.68 -30.68 -19.28
N ILE A 385 -16.37 -29.40 -19.05
CA ILE A 385 -17.36 -28.31 -19.18
C ILE A 385 -17.93 -28.17 -20.60
N TYR A 386 -17.25 -28.73 -21.61
CA TYR A 386 -17.64 -28.70 -23.02
C TYR A 386 -18.38 -29.97 -23.49
N GLN A 387 -18.52 -30.98 -22.63
CA GLN A 387 -19.20 -32.23 -22.97
C GLN A 387 -20.69 -32.10 -22.64
N GLU A 388 -21.56 -32.62 -23.51
CA GLU A 388 -22.99 -32.75 -23.21
C GLU A 388 -23.19 -33.84 -22.16
N ASN A 389 -24.00 -33.53 -21.14
CA ASN A 389 -24.24 -34.41 -19.98
C ASN A 389 -25.13 -35.59 -20.36
N GLU A 390 -24.65 -36.55 -21.16
CA GLU A 390 -25.51 -37.64 -21.62
C GLU A 390 -25.78 -38.73 -20.55
N ASN A 391 -25.06 -38.83 -19.43
CA ASN A 391 -25.24 -39.95 -18.47
C ASN A 391 -25.03 -39.61 -16.97
N ILE A 392 -25.49 -38.45 -16.47
CA ILE A 392 -25.30 -38.11 -15.03
C ILE A 392 -26.18 -38.97 -14.11
N GLU A 393 -27.42 -39.26 -14.49
CA GLU A 393 -28.38 -39.98 -13.62
C GLU A 393 -28.01 -41.46 -13.42
N GLU A 394 -27.49 -42.15 -14.43
CA GLU A 394 -27.04 -43.55 -14.31
C GLU A 394 -25.77 -43.69 -13.46
N ASN A 395 -24.83 -42.75 -13.56
CA ASN A 395 -23.56 -42.79 -12.81
C ASN A 395 -23.71 -42.44 -11.32
N GLN A 396 -24.70 -41.61 -10.95
CA GLN A 396 -25.00 -41.27 -9.55
C GLN A 396 -25.52 -42.44 -8.71
N ALA A 397 -26.12 -43.45 -9.35
CA ALA A 397 -26.72 -44.60 -8.67
C ALA A 397 -25.70 -45.67 -8.23
N GLU A 398 -24.53 -45.76 -8.88
CA GLU A 398 -23.52 -46.81 -8.62
C GLU A 398 -22.38 -46.37 -7.69
N ASP A 399 -21.91 -45.11 -7.74
CA ASP A 399 -20.81 -44.59 -6.91
C ASP A 399 -20.83 -43.04 -6.88
N PRO A 400 -21.24 -42.41 -5.75
CA PRO A 400 -21.38 -40.95 -5.65
C PRO A 400 -20.08 -40.17 -5.90
N GLU A 401 -18.92 -40.77 -5.61
CA GLU A 401 -17.61 -40.11 -5.77
C GLU A 401 -17.12 -40.15 -7.23
N LYS A 402 -17.55 -41.16 -8.00
CA LYS A 402 -17.32 -41.23 -9.46
C LYS A 402 -18.27 -40.37 -10.28
N ALA A 403 -19.44 -40.03 -9.74
CA ALA A 403 -20.44 -39.20 -10.41
C ALA A 403 -20.11 -37.69 -10.40
N GLN A 404 -19.15 -37.24 -9.58
CA GLN A 404 -18.76 -35.83 -9.52
C GLN A 404 -17.86 -35.43 -10.70
N SER A 405 -18.25 -34.36 -11.38
CA SER A 405 -17.45 -33.77 -12.47
C SER A 405 -16.16 -33.11 -11.93
N TRP A 406 -15.19 -32.89 -12.81
CA TRP A 406 -13.96 -32.18 -12.47
C TRP A 406 -14.21 -30.80 -11.83
N PRO A 407 -15.13 -29.94 -12.34
CA PRO A 407 -15.50 -28.71 -11.67
C PRO A 407 -16.05 -28.92 -10.25
N ASP A 408 -16.86 -29.96 -10.01
CA ASP A 408 -17.43 -30.25 -8.69
C ASP A 408 -16.34 -30.59 -7.67
N LYS A 409 -15.34 -31.39 -8.08
CA LYS A 409 -14.18 -31.72 -7.24
C LYS A 409 -13.32 -30.50 -6.91
N GLN A 410 -13.21 -29.53 -7.83
CA GLN A 410 -12.53 -28.27 -7.54
C GLN A 410 -13.37 -27.37 -6.62
N ASN A 411 -14.70 -27.31 -6.81
CA ASN A 411 -15.61 -26.58 -5.93
C ASN A 411 -15.58 -27.13 -4.50
N GLU A 412 -15.54 -28.45 -4.33
CA GLU A 412 -15.42 -29.14 -3.04
C GLU A 412 -14.16 -28.73 -2.28
N LEU A 413 -12.99 -28.69 -2.94
CA LEU A 413 -11.71 -28.30 -2.32
C LEU A 413 -11.80 -26.94 -1.59
N TYR A 414 -12.55 -26.00 -2.17
CA TYR A 414 -12.70 -24.65 -1.66
C TYR A 414 -14.03 -24.39 -0.93
N ASN A 415 -14.80 -25.45 -0.65
CA ASN A 415 -16.11 -25.38 0.01
C ASN A 415 -17.12 -24.45 -0.72
N LEU A 416 -17.16 -24.54 -2.06
CA LEU A 416 -18.10 -23.78 -2.89
C LEU A 416 -19.31 -24.65 -3.23
N TYR A 417 -20.49 -24.23 -2.78
CA TYR A 417 -21.75 -24.93 -3.01
C TYR A 417 -22.81 -23.96 -3.56
N ASP A 418 -23.84 -24.52 -4.20
CA ASP A 418 -25.00 -23.78 -4.74
C ASP A 418 -24.58 -22.58 -5.61
N GLN A 419 -25.08 -21.38 -5.27
CA GLN A 419 -24.81 -20.14 -6.01
C GLN A 419 -23.35 -19.65 -5.92
N LYS A 420 -22.52 -20.26 -5.06
CA LYS A 420 -21.09 -19.96 -4.96
C LYS A 420 -20.21 -20.87 -5.83
N ALA A 421 -20.77 -21.96 -6.36
CA ALA A 421 -20.05 -22.84 -7.26
C ALA A 421 -19.65 -22.10 -8.55
N LEU A 422 -18.50 -22.46 -9.13
CA LEU A 422 -18.06 -21.88 -10.41
C LEU A 422 -18.61 -22.66 -11.61
N PHE A 423 -18.66 -21.98 -12.77
CA PHE A 423 -19.22 -22.52 -14.02
C PHE A 423 -20.70 -22.90 -13.93
N LEU A 424 -21.48 -22.00 -13.31
CA LEU A 424 -22.94 -22.02 -13.30
C LEU A 424 -23.53 -21.89 -14.71
N GLU A 425 -24.84 -22.07 -14.83
CA GLU A 425 -25.58 -22.19 -16.10
C GLU A 425 -25.21 -21.13 -17.15
N LYS A 426 -25.31 -19.83 -16.84
CA LYS A 426 -25.00 -18.73 -17.78
C LYS A 426 -23.57 -18.76 -18.30
N GLU A 427 -22.61 -19.00 -17.42
CA GLU A 427 -21.19 -19.06 -17.79
C GLU A 427 -20.91 -20.31 -18.63
N ARG A 428 -21.48 -21.46 -18.24
CA ARG A 428 -21.32 -22.74 -18.94
C ARG A 428 -21.90 -22.68 -20.35
N GLU A 429 -23.12 -22.18 -20.50
CA GLU A 429 -23.78 -22.03 -21.80
C GLU A 429 -22.94 -21.17 -22.75
N PHE A 430 -22.44 -20.02 -22.27
CA PHE A 430 -21.57 -19.16 -23.07
C PHE A 430 -20.27 -19.88 -23.48
N LEU A 431 -19.59 -20.53 -22.54
CA LEU A 431 -18.35 -21.25 -22.83
C LEU A 431 -18.56 -22.33 -23.88
N GLN A 432 -19.59 -23.16 -23.73
CA GLN A 432 -19.92 -24.25 -24.65
C GLN A 432 -20.15 -23.74 -26.08
N LYS A 433 -21.07 -22.77 -26.24
CA LYS A 433 -21.42 -22.20 -27.55
C LYS A 433 -20.24 -21.47 -28.18
N ALA A 434 -19.52 -20.64 -27.42
CA ALA A 434 -18.37 -19.91 -27.93
C ALA A 434 -17.25 -20.87 -28.37
N GLY A 435 -17.09 -21.96 -27.62
CA GLY A 435 -16.20 -23.06 -27.94
C GLY A 435 -16.54 -23.75 -29.26
N GLU A 436 -17.81 -24.08 -29.45
CA GLU A 436 -18.31 -24.68 -30.70
C GLU A 436 -18.09 -23.75 -31.90
N LEU A 437 -18.46 -22.47 -31.77
CA LEU A 437 -18.28 -21.48 -32.84
C LEU A 437 -16.81 -21.33 -33.24
N ARG A 438 -15.90 -21.33 -32.25
CA ARG A 438 -14.46 -21.28 -32.48
C ARG A 438 -13.95 -22.52 -33.20
N LEU A 439 -14.45 -23.71 -32.84
CA LEU A 439 -14.13 -24.95 -33.55
C LEU A 439 -14.63 -24.90 -34.99
N GLN A 440 -15.84 -24.41 -35.23
CA GLN A 440 -16.40 -24.28 -36.58
C GLN A 440 -15.61 -23.29 -37.43
N LYS A 441 -15.38 -22.06 -36.93
CA LYS A 441 -14.72 -20.96 -37.66
C LYS A 441 -13.22 -21.17 -37.85
N TRP A 442 -12.50 -21.64 -36.82
CA TRP A 442 -11.03 -21.66 -36.82
C TRP A 442 -10.43 -23.06 -36.75
N LYS A 443 -11.25 -24.12 -36.68
CA LYS A 443 -10.79 -25.51 -36.49
C LYS A 443 -9.87 -25.66 -35.27
N ARG A 444 -10.15 -24.85 -34.23
CA ARG A 444 -9.43 -24.85 -32.95
C ARG A 444 -10.40 -25.18 -31.84
N LEU A 445 -10.00 -26.12 -30.99
CA LEU A 445 -10.75 -26.47 -29.78
C LEU A 445 -10.90 -25.25 -28.85
N SER A 446 -11.94 -25.30 -28.03
CA SER A 446 -12.19 -24.40 -26.91
C SER A 446 -11.01 -24.40 -25.94
N PHE A 447 -10.87 -23.33 -25.16
CA PHE A 447 -9.89 -23.31 -24.08
C PHE A 447 -10.38 -24.15 -22.91
N SER A 448 -9.67 -25.21 -22.56
CA SER A 448 -9.98 -26.03 -21.39
C SER A 448 -10.21 -25.20 -20.13
N SER A 449 -11.19 -25.60 -19.31
CA SER A 449 -11.33 -25.09 -17.95
C SER A 449 -10.09 -25.49 -17.13
N ASN A 450 -9.65 -24.63 -16.22
CA ASN A 450 -8.45 -24.88 -15.43
C ASN A 450 -8.53 -24.29 -14.03
N VAL A 451 -7.63 -24.76 -13.15
CA VAL A 451 -7.64 -24.46 -11.71
C VAL A 451 -7.48 -22.98 -11.36
N GLY A 452 -6.99 -22.15 -12.28
CA GLY A 452 -6.84 -20.71 -12.08
C GLY A 452 -8.17 -19.97 -11.91
N SER A 453 -9.30 -20.57 -12.31
CA SER A 453 -10.63 -19.99 -12.11
C SER A 453 -11.02 -19.89 -10.62
N TRP A 454 -10.43 -20.73 -9.76
CA TRP A 454 -10.66 -20.75 -8.31
C TRP A 454 -9.62 -19.94 -7.52
N TRP A 455 -8.85 -19.08 -8.18
CA TRP A 455 -7.78 -18.31 -7.52
C TRP A 455 -8.27 -17.50 -6.32
N SER A 456 -9.38 -16.77 -6.46
CA SER A 456 -9.95 -15.99 -5.35
C SER A 456 -10.38 -16.88 -4.17
N SER A 457 -10.92 -18.06 -4.47
CA SER A 457 -11.33 -19.05 -3.46
C SER A 457 -10.14 -19.67 -2.75
N ALA A 458 -9.07 -20.02 -3.49
CA ALA A 458 -7.80 -20.49 -2.92
C ALA A 458 -7.18 -19.42 -2.01
N PHE A 459 -7.24 -18.15 -2.42
CA PHE A 459 -6.77 -17.03 -1.64
C PHE A 459 -7.58 -16.84 -0.35
N GLU A 460 -8.92 -16.88 -0.43
CA GLU A 460 -9.79 -16.78 0.74
C GLU A 460 -9.57 -17.91 1.74
N GLN A 461 -9.45 -19.16 1.25
CA GLN A 461 -9.15 -20.31 2.09
C GLN A 461 -7.77 -20.16 2.76
N ASN A 462 -6.77 -19.67 2.02
CA ASN A 462 -5.43 -19.45 2.54
C ASN A 462 -5.43 -18.41 3.69
N LEU A 463 -6.11 -17.28 3.52
CA LEU A 463 -6.25 -16.27 4.58
C LEU A 463 -7.03 -16.80 5.79
N SER A 464 -8.11 -17.54 5.55
CA SER A 464 -8.94 -18.11 6.63
C SER A 464 -8.16 -19.13 7.45
N ALA A 465 -7.39 -20.00 6.78
CA ALA A 465 -6.52 -20.96 7.44
C ALA A 465 -5.37 -20.27 8.20
N LEU A 466 -4.79 -19.20 7.65
CA LEU A 466 -3.78 -18.42 8.36
C LEU A 466 -4.34 -17.78 9.65
N ALA A 467 -5.57 -17.26 9.59
CA ALA A 467 -6.26 -16.71 10.75
C ALA A 467 -6.54 -17.80 11.82
N ALA A 468 -6.95 -18.99 11.39
CA ALA A 468 -7.16 -20.13 12.29
C ALA A 468 -5.86 -20.53 13.02
N VAL A 469 -4.74 -20.62 12.29
CA VAL A 469 -3.41 -20.91 12.87
C VAL A 469 -2.99 -19.81 13.85
N LYS A 470 -3.22 -18.53 13.53
CA LYS A 470 -2.95 -17.40 14.44
C LYS A 470 -3.79 -17.44 15.72
N ASN A 471 -5.04 -17.89 15.64
CA ASN A 471 -5.94 -17.95 16.79
C ASN A 471 -5.61 -19.09 17.76
N ALA A 472 -5.04 -20.20 17.28
CA ALA A 472 -4.63 -21.35 18.08
C ALA A 472 -3.30 -21.14 18.86
N ARG A 473 -2.87 -19.90 19.05
CA ARG A 473 -1.58 -19.51 19.64
C ARG A 473 -1.46 -19.85 21.13
N ASP A 474 -0.29 -20.33 21.55
CA ASP A 474 0.10 -20.60 22.95
C ASP A 474 1.26 -19.71 23.45
N TRP A 475 1.50 -18.59 22.77
CA TRP A 475 2.67 -17.74 22.97
C TRP A 475 2.89 -17.30 24.43
N GLN A 476 4.14 -17.37 24.89
CA GLN A 476 4.56 -16.89 26.20
C GLN A 476 5.74 -15.93 26.07
N ILE A 477 5.67 -14.81 26.78
CA ILE A 477 6.77 -13.84 26.90
C ILE A 477 7.62 -14.22 28.12
N PRO A 478 8.96 -14.13 28.07
CA PRO A 478 9.80 -14.29 29.25
C PRO A 478 9.35 -13.39 30.40
N THR A 479 9.19 -13.96 31.59
CA THR A 479 8.80 -13.18 32.78
C THR A 479 9.98 -12.35 33.26
N ALA A 480 9.73 -11.08 33.61
CA ALA A 480 10.71 -10.21 34.23
C ALA A 480 10.63 -10.31 35.76
N PHE A 481 11.72 -10.69 36.42
CA PHE A 481 11.82 -10.78 37.88
C PHE A 481 12.30 -9.47 38.55
N GLY A 482 12.75 -8.47 37.77
CA GLY A 482 13.20 -7.14 38.23
C GLY A 482 12.42 -5.95 37.62
N PRO A 483 13.00 -4.73 37.66
CA PRO A 483 12.40 -3.53 37.07
C PRO A 483 12.04 -3.73 35.60
N ARG A 484 10.89 -3.20 35.21
CA ARG A 484 10.35 -3.31 33.86
C ARG A 484 10.58 -2.05 33.05
N SER A 485 10.44 -2.18 31.74
CA SER A 485 10.41 -1.02 30.85
C SER A 485 9.45 0.06 31.35
N THR A 486 9.92 1.31 31.37
CA THR A 486 9.10 2.50 31.67
C THR A 486 8.22 2.92 30.48
N ILE A 487 8.37 2.32 29.30
CA ILE A 487 7.57 2.63 28.10
C ILE A 487 6.41 1.64 27.98
N SER A 488 6.71 0.35 27.78
CA SER A 488 5.67 -0.66 27.59
C SER A 488 5.16 -1.28 28.89
N GLY A 489 5.92 -1.17 29.98
CA GLY A 489 5.68 -1.99 31.18
C GLY A 489 5.97 -3.49 30.96
N LEU A 490 6.53 -3.86 29.79
CA LEU A 490 6.85 -5.23 29.41
C LEU A 490 8.35 -5.45 29.37
N GLY A 491 8.78 -6.62 29.82
CA GLY A 491 10.17 -7.06 29.79
C GLY A 491 11.09 -6.40 30.81
N PRO A 492 12.24 -7.03 31.09
CA PRO A 492 13.23 -6.49 32.00
C PRO A 492 13.95 -5.30 31.35
N VAL A 493 14.31 -4.33 32.18
CA VAL A 493 15.25 -3.25 31.81
C VAL A 493 16.60 -3.85 31.41
N VAL A 494 17.23 -3.33 30.35
CA VAL A 494 18.59 -3.78 29.97
C VAL A 494 19.59 -3.36 31.04
N HIS A 495 20.37 -4.30 31.58
CA HIS A 495 21.44 -4.03 32.55
C HIS A 495 22.61 -5.00 32.31
N PRO A 496 23.81 -4.80 32.87
CA PRO A 496 24.98 -5.65 32.60
C PRO A 496 25.08 -6.92 33.48
N ASP A 497 24.28 -7.02 34.55
CA ASP A 497 24.35 -8.16 35.48
C ASP A 497 23.80 -9.45 34.83
N GLY A 498 24.70 -10.34 34.41
CA GLY A 498 24.40 -11.56 33.67
C GLY A 498 24.09 -12.80 34.51
N ASN A 499 24.24 -12.72 35.85
CA ASN A 499 24.02 -13.87 36.74
C ASN A 499 22.65 -13.85 37.44
N ASN A 500 21.96 -12.70 37.50
CA ASN A 500 20.64 -12.57 38.11
C ASN A 500 19.64 -11.92 37.12
N ASP A 501 18.43 -12.46 37.02
CA ASP A 501 17.28 -11.82 36.32
C ASP A 501 16.73 -10.61 37.10
N TRP A 502 17.52 -10.07 38.02
CA TRP A 502 17.13 -9.10 39.03
C TRP A 502 18.22 -8.06 39.25
N ILE A 503 17.80 -6.80 39.26
CA ILE A 503 18.58 -5.62 39.66
C ILE A 503 17.68 -4.75 40.53
N SER A 504 18.22 -3.99 41.48
CA SER A 504 17.41 -3.03 42.22
C SER A 504 17.00 -1.82 41.35
N GLU A 505 15.89 -1.17 41.66
CA GLU A 505 15.47 0.07 40.98
C GLU A 505 16.55 1.16 41.07
N LYS A 506 17.23 1.27 42.22
CA LYS A 506 18.31 2.25 42.40
C LYS A 506 19.50 1.96 41.48
N ALA A 507 19.97 0.71 41.45
CA ALA A 507 21.13 0.32 40.63
C ALA A 507 20.80 0.41 39.13
N SER A 508 19.59 0.04 38.72
CA SER A 508 19.16 0.19 37.33
C SER A 508 19.02 1.67 36.91
N LYS A 509 18.55 2.56 37.79
CA LYS A 509 18.55 4.00 37.53
C LYS A 509 19.96 4.57 37.42
N GLU A 510 20.88 4.13 38.28
CA GLU A 510 22.29 4.55 38.21
C GLU A 510 22.95 4.10 36.90
N TYR A 511 22.64 2.91 36.40
CA TYR A 511 23.11 2.41 35.10
C TYR A 511 22.55 3.20 33.92
N TRP A 512 21.25 3.53 33.96
CA TRP A 512 20.55 4.30 32.92
C TRP A 512 20.68 5.82 33.05
N LYS A 513 21.53 6.32 33.96
CA LYS A 513 21.92 7.75 33.97
C LYS A 513 22.44 8.13 32.58
N ARG A 514 22.13 9.36 32.13
CA ARG A 514 22.37 9.87 30.76
C ARG A 514 23.64 9.32 30.12
N ASN A 515 23.48 8.25 29.34
CA ASN A 515 24.55 7.65 28.55
C ASN A 515 24.39 8.13 27.10
N ALA A 516 25.44 8.74 26.56
CA ALA A 516 25.55 9.15 25.17
C ALA A 516 24.45 10.09 24.62
N GLY A 517 23.71 10.80 25.48
CA GLY A 517 22.69 11.78 25.07
C GLY A 517 21.42 11.20 24.43
N LEU A 518 21.22 9.88 24.48
CA LEU A 518 20.10 9.18 23.83
C LEU A 518 18.92 8.91 24.76
N PHE A 519 19.16 9.01 26.06
CA PHE A 519 18.22 8.72 27.13
C PHE A 519 18.06 9.97 27.99
N ASP A 520 16.83 10.23 28.45
CA ASP A 520 16.53 11.39 29.30
C ASP A 520 17.05 11.21 30.74
N GLY A 521 17.49 10.01 31.10
CA GLY A 521 17.98 9.62 32.43
C GLY A 521 16.87 9.19 33.39
N ILE A 522 15.61 9.27 32.95
CA ILE A 522 14.41 8.83 33.69
C ILE A 522 13.90 7.52 33.10
N GLU A 523 14.04 7.35 31.78
CA GLU A 523 13.65 6.16 31.04
C GLU A 523 14.55 4.95 31.32
N GLN A 524 13.91 3.80 31.48
CA GLN A 524 14.58 2.51 31.58
C GLN A 524 13.91 1.58 30.57
N LEU A 525 14.67 1.10 29.58
CA LEU A 525 14.12 0.44 28.40
C LEU A 525 14.41 -1.06 28.41
N ASN A 526 13.50 -1.86 27.83
CA ASN A 526 13.83 -3.24 27.47
C ASN A 526 14.69 -3.29 26.19
N ALA A 527 15.18 -4.48 25.83
CA ALA A 527 16.10 -4.60 24.69
C ALA A 527 15.47 -4.13 23.36
N THR A 528 14.22 -4.48 23.09
CA THR A 528 13.51 -4.09 21.87
C THR A 528 13.35 -2.58 21.75
N GLU A 529 12.96 -1.91 22.83
CA GLU A 529 12.82 -0.46 22.88
C GLU A 529 14.17 0.25 22.77
N THR A 530 15.22 -0.34 23.35
CA THR A 530 16.60 0.16 23.20
C THR A 530 17.05 0.09 21.74
N VAL A 531 16.73 -1.01 21.04
CA VAL A 531 17.00 -1.15 19.59
C VAL A 531 16.26 -0.08 18.79
N LYS A 532 14.98 0.16 19.09
CA LYS A 532 14.20 1.23 18.44
C LYS A 532 14.85 2.60 18.64
N ARG A 533 15.24 2.94 19.87
CA ARG A 533 15.85 4.22 20.21
C ARG A 533 17.19 4.43 19.48
N GLY A 534 18.00 3.38 19.38
CA GLY A 534 19.32 3.44 18.76
C GLY A 534 19.35 3.20 17.24
N LEU A 535 18.22 2.89 16.61
CA LEU A 535 18.13 2.54 15.18
C LEU A 535 18.80 3.58 14.26
N HIS A 536 18.54 4.87 14.50
CA HIS A 536 19.05 5.96 13.67
C HIS A 536 20.58 5.98 13.58
N LEU A 537 21.28 5.54 14.64
CA LEU A 537 22.73 5.51 14.70
C LEU A 537 23.37 4.48 13.76
N ILE A 538 22.59 3.51 13.28
CA ILE A 538 23.07 2.43 12.41
C ILE A 538 22.53 2.50 10.99
N LEU A 539 21.54 3.38 10.70
CA LEU A 539 21.04 3.59 9.33
C LEU A 539 22.15 3.82 8.29
N PRO A 540 23.22 4.59 8.56
CA PRO A 540 24.31 4.79 7.60
C PRO A 540 25.11 3.51 7.32
N LYS A 541 25.17 2.59 8.28
CA LYS A 541 25.79 1.27 8.11
C LYS A 541 24.89 0.33 7.31
N LEU A 542 23.56 0.46 7.46
CA LEU A 542 22.57 -0.27 6.67
C LEU A 542 22.51 0.25 5.22
N PHE A 543 22.76 1.53 4.98
CA PHE A 543 22.72 2.20 3.68
C PHE A 543 24.07 2.85 3.33
N LYS A 544 24.99 2.08 2.76
CA LYS A 544 26.30 2.57 2.34
C LYS A 544 26.15 3.72 1.33
N ASN A 545 27.00 4.74 1.37
CA ASN A 545 26.97 5.88 0.42
C ASN A 545 25.70 6.77 0.46
N SER A 546 24.84 6.65 1.48
CA SER A 546 23.76 7.61 1.74
C SER A 546 24.27 8.85 2.47
N ASP A 547 23.56 9.98 2.37
CA ASP A 547 23.93 11.20 3.08
C ASP A 547 23.58 11.04 4.57
N GLN A 548 24.63 11.00 5.39
CA GLN A 548 24.53 10.91 6.85
C GLN A 548 23.55 11.96 7.42
N LYS A 549 23.59 13.21 6.94
CA LYS A 549 22.71 14.27 7.45
C LYS A 549 21.25 14.02 7.13
N ARG A 550 20.95 13.41 5.97
CA ARG A 550 19.58 13.05 5.58
C ARG A 550 19.05 11.83 6.33
N LEU A 551 19.91 10.86 6.61
CA LEU A 551 19.57 9.73 7.48
C LEU A 551 19.37 10.16 8.94
N ASP A 552 20.12 11.15 9.42
CA ASP A 552 19.96 11.72 10.76
C ASP A 552 18.71 12.61 10.87
N ALA A 553 18.23 13.16 9.74
CA ALA A 553 16.97 13.89 9.61
C ALA A 553 15.72 12.99 9.59
N ALA A 554 15.83 11.69 9.88
CA ALA A 554 14.82 10.72 9.46
C ALA A 554 13.42 10.89 10.08
N TYR A 555 13.27 11.61 11.20
CA TYR A 555 11.98 11.67 11.89
C TYR A 555 11.67 13.01 12.56
N PRO A 556 10.40 13.46 12.48
CA PRO A 556 9.92 14.64 13.17
C PRO A 556 9.82 14.42 14.67
N ASP A 557 9.89 15.50 15.44
CA ASP A 557 9.45 15.51 16.84
C ASP A 557 8.09 16.20 17.02
N LEU A 558 7.62 16.37 18.26
CA LEU A 558 6.26 16.89 18.50
C LEU A 558 6.14 18.42 18.33
N THR A 559 7.25 19.15 18.16
CA THR A 559 7.26 20.62 18.00
C THR A 559 7.24 21.06 16.54
N VAL A 560 7.47 20.15 15.60
CA VAL A 560 7.66 20.50 14.19
C VAL A 560 6.36 20.79 13.44
N GLY A 561 5.22 20.80 14.13
CA GLY A 561 3.95 21.32 13.61
C GLY A 561 4.06 22.76 13.13
N VAL A 562 5.03 23.51 13.67
CA VAL A 562 5.44 24.86 13.22
C VAL A 562 5.73 24.92 11.71
N ALA A 563 6.13 23.81 11.07
CA ALA A 563 6.35 23.78 9.63
C ALA A 563 5.10 24.18 8.83
N GLY A 564 3.91 23.75 9.28
CA GLY A 564 2.64 24.15 8.70
C GLY A 564 2.31 25.63 8.91
N TYR A 565 2.60 26.17 10.09
CA TYR A 565 2.46 27.60 10.39
C TYR A 565 3.29 28.45 9.41
N LEU A 566 4.58 28.13 9.26
CA LEU A 566 5.47 28.87 8.37
C LEU A 566 5.04 28.74 6.90
N LYS A 567 4.68 27.53 6.46
CA LYS A 567 4.22 27.27 5.09
C LYS A 567 2.94 28.02 4.73
N THR A 568 2.03 28.17 5.68
CA THR A 568 0.72 28.80 5.47
C THR A 568 0.71 30.32 5.72
N GLY A 569 1.88 30.95 5.76
CA GLY A 569 2.04 32.41 5.85
C GLY A 569 2.41 32.94 7.24
N GLY A 570 2.89 32.08 8.14
CA GLY A 570 3.44 32.49 9.42
C GLY A 570 4.70 33.35 9.30
N ASP A 571 4.93 34.23 10.27
CA ASP A 571 6.07 35.16 10.26
C ASP A 571 7.39 34.43 10.62
N LEU A 572 8.13 34.05 9.57
CA LEU A 572 9.45 33.41 9.67
C LEU A 572 10.48 34.29 10.39
N ASP A 573 10.46 35.60 10.14
CA ASP A 573 11.38 36.53 10.77
C ASP A 573 11.12 36.64 12.26
N HIS A 574 9.85 36.70 12.67
CA HIS A 574 9.49 36.69 14.08
C HIS A 574 9.91 35.38 14.75
N PHE A 575 9.62 34.23 14.13
CA PHE A 575 10.11 32.94 14.60
C PHE A 575 11.64 32.95 14.83
N HIS A 576 12.41 33.47 13.86
CA HIS A 576 13.85 33.61 14.00
C HIS A 576 14.28 34.57 15.11
N ARG A 577 13.58 35.70 15.31
CA ARG A 577 13.88 36.64 16.40
C ARG A 577 13.68 35.98 17.77
N VAL A 578 12.60 35.23 17.96
CA VAL A 578 12.33 34.52 19.22
C VAL A 578 13.37 33.45 19.47
N CYS A 579 13.62 32.56 18.49
CA CYS A 579 14.62 31.50 18.61
C CYS A 579 16.02 32.06 18.89
N ARG A 580 16.41 33.15 18.23
CA ARG A 580 17.69 33.84 18.49
C ARG A 580 17.76 34.41 19.90
N THR A 581 16.67 34.99 20.39
CA THR A 581 16.60 35.56 21.75
C THR A 581 16.79 34.48 22.80
N ILE A 582 16.10 33.35 22.66
CA ILE A 582 16.24 32.19 23.54
C ILE A 582 17.66 31.60 23.45
N SER A 583 18.18 31.44 22.22
CA SER A 583 19.54 30.96 21.99
C SER A 583 20.60 31.85 22.64
N ARG A 584 20.44 33.18 22.56
CA ARG A 584 21.31 34.14 23.23
C ARG A 584 21.23 34.01 24.74
N ARG A 585 20.01 33.92 25.30
CA ARG A 585 19.80 33.75 26.74
C ARG A 585 20.49 32.50 27.28
N LEU A 586 20.34 31.36 26.60
CA LEU A 586 21.03 30.12 26.96
C LEU A 586 22.55 30.32 27.04
N ARG A 587 23.14 31.01 26.05
CA ARG A 587 24.59 31.29 26.04
C ARG A 587 25.02 32.25 27.14
N GLU A 588 24.22 33.29 27.41
CA GLU A 588 24.47 34.26 28.49
C GLU A 588 24.44 33.59 29.88
N ASP A 589 23.54 32.61 30.06
CA ASP A 589 23.45 31.80 31.27
C ASP A 589 24.51 30.67 31.34
N GLY A 590 25.50 30.69 30.44
CA GLY A 590 26.61 29.73 30.39
C GLY A 590 26.21 28.33 29.91
N LYS A 591 25.03 28.16 29.31
CA LYS A 591 24.53 26.86 28.83
C LYS A 591 24.99 26.61 27.40
N LYS A 592 25.39 25.36 27.11
CA LYS A 592 25.68 24.90 25.75
C LYS A 592 24.36 24.65 25.02
N ILE A 593 24.32 24.97 23.73
CA ILE A 593 23.18 24.63 22.87
C ILE A 593 23.21 23.12 22.62
N PRO A 594 22.16 22.37 23.00
CA PRO A 594 22.11 20.94 22.76
C PRO A 594 22.16 20.61 21.25
N PRO A 595 22.82 19.51 20.84
CA PRO A 595 22.88 19.10 19.44
C PRO A 595 21.50 18.95 18.79
N ALA A 596 20.49 18.51 19.57
CA ALA A 596 19.12 18.33 19.10
C ALA A 596 18.45 19.64 18.61
N LEU A 597 18.94 20.82 19.02
CA LEU A 597 18.46 22.12 18.52
C LEU A 597 19.11 22.55 17.20
N THR A 598 20.06 21.76 16.71
CA THR A 598 20.81 21.99 15.47
C THR A 598 20.59 20.88 14.44
N GLN A 599 19.74 19.90 14.76
CA GLN A 599 19.36 18.82 13.87
C GLN A 599 18.32 19.30 12.84
N PRO A 600 18.24 18.63 11.67
CA PRO A 600 17.12 18.78 10.73
C PRO A 600 15.77 18.51 11.42
N TRP A 601 14.69 19.06 10.87
CA TRP A 601 13.36 19.00 11.49
C TRP A 601 12.69 17.64 11.30
N GLY A 602 13.13 16.85 10.31
CA GLY A 602 12.44 15.64 9.89
C GLY A 602 11.13 15.91 9.15
N ILE A 603 10.97 17.12 8.60
CA ILE A 603 9.87 17.53 7.72
C ILE A 603 10.47 17.88 6.36
N PRO A 604 10.31 17.04 5.32
CA PRO A 604 10.99 17.21 4.03
C PRO A 604 10.76 18.59 3.40
N TYR A 605 9.54 19.14 3.50
CA TYR A 605 9.24 20.48 3.03
C TYR A 605 10.19 21.56 3.60
N ILE A 606 10.61 21.44 4.86
CA ILE A 606 11.55 22.37 5.52
C ILE A 606 13.00 21.99 5.20
N ASP A 607 13.34 20.71 5.38
CA ASP A 607 14.72 20.23 5.29
C ASP A 607 15.29 20.32 3.87
N ASP A 608 14.44 20.14 2.85
CA ASP A 608 14.79 20.30 1.43
C ASP A 608 14.39 21.67 0.87
N HIS A 609 13.91 22.62 1.71
CA HIS A 609 13.50 23.94 1.23
C HIS A 609 14.67 24.66 0.53
N ILE A 610 14.35 25.33 -0.59
CA ILE A 610 15.36 26.01 -1.43
C ILE A 610 16.01 27.20 -0.70
N GLU A 611 15.27 27.79 0.25
CA GLU A 611 15.68 28.94 1.04
C GLU A 611 16.36 28.47 2.34
N PRO A 612 17.65 28.79 2.58
CA PRO A 612 18.36 28.35 3.77
C PRO A 612 17.79 28.87 5.09
N GLU A 613 17.09 30.01 5.08
CA GLU A 613 16.49 30.63 6.27
C GLU A 613 15.52 29.67 6.97
N TYR A 614 14.72 28.89 6.23
CA TYR A 614 13.78 27.89 6.80
C TYR A 614 14.46 26.85 7.70
N LYS A 615 15.76 26.59 7.49
CA LYS A 615 16.53 25.54 8.17
C LYS A 615 17.36 26.07 9.34
N ARG A 616 17.25 27.37 9.63
CA ARG A 616 18.19 28.08 10.52
C ARG A 616 18.01 27.73 12.00
N TYR A 617 16.77 27.58 12.45
CA TYR A 617 16.44 27.28 13.86
C TYR A 617 15.45 26.13 13.94
N HIS A 618 15.58 25.29 14.96
CA HIS A 618 14.65 24.21 15.23
C HIS A 618 13.49 24.67 16.15
N PRO A 619 12.22 24.27 15.91
CA PRO A 619 11.05 24.74 16.67
C PRO A 619 11.03 24.31 18.14
N ARG A 620 11.89 23.37 18.53
CA ARG A 620 12.18 23.05 19.93
C ARG A 620 12.54 24.28 20.78
N PHE A 621 13.09 25.34 20.18
CA PHE A 621 13.30 26.61 20.87
C PHE A 621 12.02 27.21 21.45
N LEU A 622 10.85 26.84 20.93
CA LEU A 622 9.55 27.29 21.43
C LEU A 622 8.95 26.34 22.48
N ASN A 623 9.67 25.33 22.96
CA ASN A 623 9.20 24.40 23.98
C ASN A 623 10.10 24.42 25.21
N ALA A 624 9.73 25.18 26.24
CA ALA A 624 10.51 25.33 27.45
C ALA A 624 10.78 24.00 28.17
N GLY A 625 9.79 23.09 28.23
CA GLY A 625 9.93 21.80 28.89
C GLY A 625 11.01 20.93 28.24
N TRP A 626 10.96 20.80 26.92
CA TRP A 626 11.93 20.01 26.19
C TRP A 626 13.31 20.66 26.16
N LEU A 627 13.37 21.99 26.07
CA LEU A 627 14.62 22.72 26.17
C LEU A 627 15.35 22.39 27.46
N VAL A 628 14.68 22.47 28.61
CA VAL A 628 15.33 22.21 29.90
C VAL A 628 15.72 20.74 30.09
N GLU A 629 14.96 19.81 29.51
CA GLU A 629 15.31 18.38 29.51
C GLU A 629 16.62 18.10 28.76
N GLU A 630 16.93 18.87 27.71
CA GLU A 630 18.16 18.73 26.94
C GLU A 630 19.37 19.44 27.59
N LEU A 631 19.16 20.26 28.62
CA LEU A 631 20.23 20.96 29.33
C LEU A 631 20.85 20.07 30.42
N GLU A 632 22.16 20.24 30.63
CA GLU A 632 22.91 19.61 31.73
C GLU A 632 22.74 20.44 33.02
N ILE A 633 21.56 20.38 33.64
CA ILE A 633 21.19 21.12 34.86
C ILE A 633 20.55 20.20 35.90
N THR A 634 20.57 20.61 37.17
CA THR A 634 19.96 19.85 38.28
C THR A 634 18.43 19.91 38.23
N ASP A 635 17.73 18.93 38.82
CA ASP A 635 16.25 18.91 38.88
C ASP A 635 15.67 20.14 39.58
N GLU A 636 16.35 20.65 40.61
CA GLU A 636 15.95 21.87 41.34
C GLU A 636 16.07 23.14 40.45
N GLU A 637 17.11 23.25 39.63
CA GLU A 637 17.29 24.35 38.69
C GLU A 637 16.32 24.27 37.50
N MET A 638 15.96 23.05 37.09
CA MET A 638 15.14 22.78 35.92
C MET A 638 13.76 23.45 35.99
N ALA A 639 13.09 23.38 37.14
CA ALA A 639 11.76 23.96 37.32
C ALA A 639 11.76 25.49 37.18
N ASN A 640 12.72 26.16 37.82
CA ASN A 640 12.86 27.62 37.76
C ASN A 640 13.21 28.07 36.33
N TYR A 641 14.16 27.39 35.69
CA TYR A 641 14.57 27.74 34.34
C TYR A 641 13.47 27.52 33.30
N ARG A 642 12.70 26.42 33.45
CA ARG A 642 11.51 26.15 32.63
C ARG A 642 10.49 27.27 32.74
N HIS A 643 10.25 27.77 33.95
CA HIS A 643 9.31 28.88 34.17
C HIS A 643 9.78 30.16 33.47
N GLN A 644 11.06 30.52 33.60
CA GLN A 644 11.65 31.70 32.94
C GLN A 644 11.56 31.62 31.41
N LEU A 645 11.90 30.46 30.83
CA LEU A 645 11.80 30.25 29.39
C LEU A 645 10.35 30.27 28.90
N SER A 646 9.41 29.71 29.68
CA SER A 646 7.98 29.74 29.35
C SER A 646 7.47 31.19 29.30
N GLN A 647 7.79 32.01 30.31
CA GLN A 647 7.42 33.43 30.32
C GLN A 647 7.98 34.17 29.10
N LEU A 648 9.22 33.90 28.71
CA LEU A 648 9.83 34.51 27.52
C LEU A 648 9.12 34.10 26.23
N ILE A 649 8.73 32.83 26.10
CA ILE A 649 7.96 32.34 24.96
C ILE A 649 6.57 32.99 24.95
N ASP A 650 5.86 33.02 26.08
CA ASP A 650 4.52 33.59 26.21
C ASP A 650 4.48 35.10 25.93
N GLN A 651 5.57 35.83 26.22
CA GLN A 651 5.70 37.25 25.87
C GLN A 651 5.74 37.49 24.35
N ASN A 652 6.32 36.56 23.59
CA ASN A 652 6.45 36.66 22.14
C ASN A 652 5.29 35.99 21.39
N TYR A 653 4.71 34.94 21.96
CA TYR A 653 3.53 34.24 21.45
C TYR A 653 2.41 34.22 22.49
N PRO A 654 1.74 35.37 22.71
CA PRO A 654 0.67 35.45 23.69
C PRO A 654 -0.51 34.55 23.29
N HIS A 655 -1.04 33.82 24.27
CA HIS A 655 -2.19 32.91 24.19
C HIS A 655 -1.98 31.61 23.39
N ASN A 656 -1.35 31.66 22.22
CA ASN A 656 -1.15 30.51 21.34
C ASN A 656 0.30 30.46 20.85
N ASN A 657 1.01 29.39 21.20
CA ASN A 657 2.34 29.11 20.65
C ASN A 657 2.21 28.13 19.47
N PRO A 658 2.85 28.39 18.31
CA PRO A 658 2.75 27.52 17.15
C PRO A 658 3.35 26.11 17.36
N ALA A 659 4.11 25.88 18.43
CA ALA A 659 4.66 24.56 18.80
C ALA A 659 3.77 23.76 19.77
N ASP A 660 2.58 24.25 20.15
CA ASP A 660 1.76 23.63 21.19
C ASP A 660 1.05 22.35 20.74
N TRP A 661 0.76 22.22 19.45
CA TRP A 661 -0.12 21.18 18.91
C TRP A 661 0.56 20.41 17.79
N TYR A 662 0.43 19.08 17.84
CA TYR A 662 0.82 18.18 16.77
C TYR A 662 -0.37 17.36 16.28
N VAL A 663 -0.28 16.88 15.04
CA VAL A 663 -1.36 16.11 14.42
C VAL A 663 -0.81 14.81 13.86
N ILE A 664 -1.47 13.70 14.21
CA ILE A 664 -1.18 12.38 13.66
C ILE A 664 -2.44 11.80 13.02
N ALA A 665 -2.25 11.11 11.91
CA ALA A 665 -3.32 10.58 11.08
C ALA A 665 -3.07 9.12 10.74
N ARG A 666 -4.13 8.31 10.79
CA ARG A 666 -4.13 6.90 10.39
C ARG A 666 -5.33 6.67 9.46
N GLY A 667 -5.05 6.21 8.25
CA GLY A 667 -6.03 5.76 7.26
C GLY A 667 -5.85 4.28 6.96
N ASP A 668 -6.96 3.60 6.68
CA ASP A 668 -6.97 2.18 6.32
C ASP A 668 -8.12 1.94 5.31
N GLY A 669 -7.81 1.28 4.20
CA GLY A 669 -8.69 1.08 3.06
C GLY A 669 -9.94 0.27 3.41
N ASP A 670 -11.10 0.77 2.99
CA ASP A 670 -12.37 0.21 3.41
C ASP A 670 -12.72 -1.07 2.66
N GLY A 671 -12.64 -2.20 3.38
CA GLY A 671 -13.06 -3.50 2.85
C GLY A 671 -12.05 -4.12 1.88
N MET A 672 -10.75 -3.82 2.01
CA MET A 672 -9.73 -4.37 1.12
C MET A 672 -9.69 -5.90 1.07
N GLY A 673 -10.04 -6.58 2.16
CA GLY A 673 -10.21 -8.04 2.16
C GLY A 673 -11.27 -8.51 1.15
N GLU A 674 -12.39 -7.81 1.02
CA GLU A 674 -13.47 -8.15 0.08
C GLU A 674 -13.10 -7.78 -1.36
N TRP A 675 -12.33 -6.70 -1.55
CA TRP A 675 -11.72 -6.37 -2.85
C TRP A 675 -10.77 -7.46 -3.33
N LEU A 676 -9.87 -7.95 -2.46
CA LEU A 676 -8.91 -9.01 -2.80
C LEU A 676 -9.60 -10.35 -3.12
N LYS A 677 -10.75 -10.62 -2.50
CA LYS A 677 -11.61 -11.77 -2.85
C LYS A 677 -12.40 -11.57 -4.14
N GLY A 678 -12.46 -10.34 -4.66
CA GLY A 678 -13.21 -9.98 -5.86
C GLY A 678 -14.71 -9.77 -5.64
N GLN A 679 -15.19 -9.68 -4.40
CA GLN A 679 -16.63 -9.52 -4.12
C GLN A 679 -17.15 -8.13 -4.53
N GLU A 680 -16.27 -7.13 -4.53
CA GLU A 680 -16.61 -5.76 -4.89
C GLU A 680 -16.50 -5.48 -6.40
N MET A 681 -16.08 -6.46 -7.21
CA MET A 681 -15.93 -6.30 -8.66
C MET A 681 -17.28 -6.08 -9.35
N LYS A 682 -17.31 -5.22 -10.37
CA LYS A 682 -18.51 -5.00 -11.20
C LYS A 682 -18.79 -6.21 -12.13
N PRO A 683 -19.95 -6.23 -12.80
CA PRO A 683 -20.17 -7.11 -13.96
C PRO A 683 -19.05 -7.02 -15.01
N TYR A 684 -18.72 -8.13 -15.67
CA TYR A 684 -17.71 -8.21 -16.74
C TYR A 684 -17.90 -7.12 -17.81
N ARG A 685 -19.16 -6.72 -18.08
CA ARG A 685 -19.51 -5.63 -19.00
C ARG A 685 -18.73 -4.33 -18.76
N GLU A 686 -18.40 -4.03 -17.51
CA GLU A 686 -17.73 -2.79 -17.12
C GLU A 686 -16.21 -2.83 -17.38
N TYR A 687 -15.64 -4.04 -17.51
CA TYR A 687 -14.20 -4.26 -17.72
C TYR A 687 -13.84 -4.65 -19.15
N ILE A 688 -14.83 -4.88 -20.02
CA ILE A 688 -14.57 -5.16 -21.44
C ILE A 688 -14.41 -3.87 -22.26
N ALA A 689 -13.67 -3.96 -23.37
CA ALA A 689 -13.56 -2.87 -24.33
C ALA A 689 -14.93 -2.49 -24.91
N LYS A 690 -15.17 -1.19 -25.18
CA LYS A 690 -16.46 -0.69 -25.69
C LYS A 690 -16.90 -1.33 -27.00
N SER A 691 -15.96 -1.71 -27.86
CA SER A 691 -16.29 -2.42 -29.11
C SER A 691 -16.99 -3.76 -28.88
N LEU A 692 -16.83 -4.38 -27.71
CA LEU A 692 -17.53 -5.60 -27.34
C LEU A 692 -18.91 -5.33 -26.73
N HIS A 693 -19.23 -4.08 -26.32
CA HIS A 693 -20.58 -3.73 -25.85
C HIS A 693 -21.59 -3.86 -26.99
N GLN A 694 -21.23 -3.37 -28.17
CA GLN A 694 -22.08 -3.52 -29.37
C GLN A 694 -22.33 -4.99 -29.72
N TYR A 695 -21.30 -5.83 -29.54
CA TYR A 695 -21.45 -7.26 -29.70
C TYR A 695 -22.33 -7.88 -28.60
N ALA A 696 -22.39 -7.34 -27.40
CA ALA A 696 -23.35 -7.82 -26.40
C ALA A 696 -24.81 -7.33 -26.65
N ASP A 697 -24.98 -6.13 -27.21
CA ASP A 697 -26.27 -5.42 -27.19
C ASP A 697 -27.13 -5.56 -28.47
N HIS A 698 -26.53 -5.83 -29.65
CA HIS A 698 -27.26 -5.81 -30.93
C HIS A 698 -27.43 -7.19 -31.57
N PRO A 699 -28.65 -7.63 -31.93
CA PRO A 699 -28.85 -8.91 -32.63
C PRO A 699 -28.22 -8.85 -34.05
N PRO A 700 -27.61 -9.95 -34.55
CA PRO A 700 -27.00 -10.00 -35.87
C PRO A 700 -28.01 -9.70 -36.97
N THR A 701 -27.55 -8.94 -37.97
CA THR A 701 -28.25 -8.74 -39.24
C THR A 701 -28.08 -9.92 -40.21
N GLU A 702 -27.20 -10.90 -39.91
CA GLU A 702 -26.91 -12.06 -40.77
C GLU A 702 -27.51 -13.39 -40.25
N THR A 703 -27.53 -14.40 -41.12
CA THR A 703 -28.35 -15.63 -41.06
C THR A 703 -27.76 -16.82 -40.29
N ASP A 704 -26.57 -16.72 -39.67
CA ASP A 704 -25.96 -17.83 -38.92
C ASP A 704 -26.58 -17.99 -37.52
N THR A 705 -27.15 -19.17 -37.25
CA THR A 705 -27.85 -19.49 -36.00
C THR A 705 -26.91 -19.61 -34.81
N LEU A 706 -25.70 -20.17 -34.96
CA LEU A 706 -24.79 -20.38 -33.82
C LEU A 706 -24.14 -19.08 -33.35
N GLU A 707 -23.78 -18.18 -34.28
CA GLU A 707 -23.22 -16.88 -33.90
C GLU A 707 -24.23 -16.02 -33.13
N LYS A 708 -25.52 -16.11 -33.47
CA LYS A 708 -26.63 -15.51 -32.70
C LYS A 708 -26.70 -16.06 -31.28
N GLU A 709 -26.58 -17.37 -31.15
CA GLU A 709 -26.63 -18.04 -29.85
C GLU A 709 -25.43 -17.70 -28.97
N VAL A 710 -24.22 -17.66 -29.53
CA VAL A 710 -23.00 -17.21 -28.82
C VAL A 710 -23.14 -15.77 -28.37
N GLN A 711 -23.66 -14.90 -29.22
CA GLN A 711 -23.81 -13.50 -28.90
C GLN A 711 -24.83 -13.27 -27.78
N LYS A 712 -25.96 -13.98 -27.81
CA LYS A 712 -26.94 -13.96 -26.73
C LYS A 712 -26.33 -14.45 -25.43
N ALA A 713 -25.66 -15.62 -25.45
CA ALA A 713 -25.00 -16.18 -24.28
C ALA A 713 -23.87 -15.27 -23.75
N PHE A 714 -23.15 -14.57 -24.63
CA PHE A 714 -22.17 -13.55 -24.25
C PHE A 714 -22.84 -12.36 -23.56
N GLY A 715 -23.98 -11.88 -24.09
CA GLY A 715 -24.80 -10.84 -23.47
C GLY A 715 -25.22 -11.21 -22.04
N ASP A 716 -25.59 -12.47 -21.81
CA ASP A 716 -25.91 -12.98 -20.47
C ASP A 716 -24.66 -13.13 -19.58
N PHE A 717 -23.54 -13.64 -20.12
CA PHE A 717 -22.28 -13.78 -19.39
C PHE A 717 -21.75 -12.45 -18.86
N VAL A 718 -21.78 -11.38 -19.66
CA VAL A 718 -21.22 -10.08 -19.25
C VAL A 718 -22.00 -9.41 -18.11
N THR A 719 -23.20 -9.92 -17.78
CA THR A 719 -23.97 -9.50 -16.59
C THR A 719 -23.46 -10.11 -15.29
N LEU A 720 -22.64 -11.16 -15.36
CA LEU A 720 -22.02 -11.79 -14.19
C LEU A 720 -20.89 -10.91 -13.65
N ASN A 721 -20.72 -10.89 -12.32
CA ASN A 721 -19.61 -10.18 -11.68
C ASN A 721 -18.26 -10.76 -12.12
N LYS A 722 -17.31 -9.87 -12.43
CA LYS A 722 -15.95 -10.26 -12.78
C LYS A 722 -15.27 -10.92 -11.60
N ARG A 723 -14.63 -12.07 -11.82
CA ARG A 723 -13.84 -12.75 -10.79
C ARG A 723 -12.43 -12.17 -10.70
N MET A 724 -11.86 -12.21 -9.50
CA MET A 724 -10.45 -11.87 -9.26
C MET A 724 -9.56 -13.06 -9.66
N GLY A 725 -8.81 -12.91 -10.76
CA GLY A 725 -7.82 -13.90 -11.21
C GLY A 725 -6.40 -13.66 -10.68
N PRO A 726 -5.46 -14.59 -10.94
CA PRO A 726 -4.05 -14.41 -10.57
C PRO A 726 -3.43 -13.13 -11.16
N SER A 727 -3.67 -12.87 -12.45
CA SER A 727 -3.18 -11.68 -13.14
C SER A 727 -3.76 -10.38 -12.54
N THR A 728 -5.09 -10.31 -12.40
CA THR A 728 -5.78 -9.15 -11.81
C THR A 728 -5.31 -8.89 -10.36
N HIS A 729 -5.11 -9.93 -9.57
CA HIS A 729 -4.63 -9.80 -8.19
C HIS A 729 -3.20 -9.25 -8.11
N SER A 730 -2.28 -9.75 -8.94
CA SER A 730 -0.92 -9.21 -9.01
C SER A 730 -0.89 -7.79 -9.57
N ALA A 731 -1.78 -7.48 -10.53
CA ALA A 731 -1.96 -6.11 -11.01
C ALA A 731 -2.36 -5.19 -9.85
N LEU A 732 -3.31 -5.58 -8.99
CA LEU A 732 -3.71 -4.81 -7.82
C LEU A 732 -2.54 -4.56 -6.86
N SER A 733 -1.77 -5.61 -6.52
CA SER A 733 -0.63 -5.44 -5.60
C SER A 733 0.43 -4.48 -6.15
N ARG A 734 0.67 -4.49 -7.46
CA ARG A 734 1.57 -3.53 -8.11
C ARG A 734 0.99 -2.13 -8.15
N ALA A 735 -0.31 -2.03 -8.41
CA ALA A 735 -0.99 -0.76 -8.60
C ALA A 735 -1.10 0.03 -7.29
N LEU A 736 -1.26 -0.66 -6.16
CA LEU A 736 -1.17 -0.12 -4.81
C LEU A 736 0.14 0.65 -4.54
N LEU A 737 1.23 0.32 -5.24
CA LEU A 737 2.53 1.01 -5.08
C LEU A 737 2.54 2.43 -5.66
N ASP A 738 1.71 2.72 -6.67
CA ASP A 738 1.60 4.08 -7.20
C ASP A 738 1.02 5.02 -6.14
N PHE A 739 -0.02 4.55 -5.42
CA PHE A 739 -0.57 5.28 -4.30
C PHE A 739 0.44 5.38 -3.15
N SER A 740 0.96 4.25 -2.66
CA SER A 740 1.75 4.21 -1.43
C SER A 740 3.17 4.78 -1.55
N ASN A 741 3.84 4.60 -2.69
CA ASN A 741 5.25 4.96 -2.87
C ASN A 741 5.46 6.27 -3.65
N GLN A 742 4.41 6.81 -4.31
CA GLN A 742 4.55 8.04 -5.11
C GLN A 742 3.52 9.10 -4.69
N LEU A 743 2.22 8.80 -4.79
CA LEU A 743 1.18 9.81 -4.55
C LEU A 743 1.11 10.25 -3.08
N VAL A 744 1.05 9.31 -2.13
CA VAL A 744 0.97 9.64 -0.69
C VAL A 744 2.23 10.35 -0.17
N PRO A 745 3.47 9.93 -0.52
CA PRO A 745 4.68 10.68 -0.17
C PRO A 745 4.67 12.10 -0.74
N TYR A 746 4.32 12.26 -2.02
CA TYR A 746 4.25 13.58 -2.63
C TYR A 746 3.24 14.50 -1.93
N LEU A 747 2.02 14.00 -1.71
CA LEU A 747 0.99 14.76 -1.01
C LEU A 747 1.46 15.13 0.40
N THR A 748 1.95 14.17 1.17
CA THR A 748 2.28 14.38 2.59
C THR A 748 3.53 15.23 2.81
N GLU A 749 4.55 15.08 1.99
CA GLU A 749 5.90 15.57 2.28
C GLU A 749 6.35 16.74 1.38
N GLN A 750 5.77 16.87 0.19
CA GLN A 750 6.10 17.93 -0.77
C GLN A 750 4.96 18.94 -0.88
N ARG A 751 3.73 18.48 -1.17
CA ARG A 751 2.56 19.36 -1.28
C ARG A 751 2.17 19.97 0.07
N TYR A 752 2.24 19.18 1.15
CA TYR A 752 1.99 19.62 2.53
C TYR A 752 3.25 19.54 3.39
N ALA A 753 3.30 20.24 4.52
CA ALA A 753 4.43 20.18 5.46
C ALA A 753 4.21 19.07 6.52
N GLY A 754 4.18 17.83 6.05
CA GLY A 754 4.04 16.63 6.88
C GLY A 754 5.20 15.64 6.72
N ARG A 755 5.05 14.46 7.34
CA ARG A 755 5.96 13.32 7.20
C ARG A 755 5.16 12.03 7.12
N LEU A 756 5.49 11.19 6.14
CA LEU A 756 4.91 9.85 6.06
C LEU A 756 5.66 8.89 7.00
N ILE A 757 4.94 8.26 7.91
CA ILE A 757 5.50 7.30 8.88
C ILE A 757 5.36 5.87 8.33
N TYR A 758 4.23 5.58 7.68
CA TYR A 758 3.99 4.34 6.96
C TYR A 758 3.02 4.59 5.80
N GLY A 759 3.35 4.07 4.62
CA GLY A 759 2.47 4.02 3.45
C GLY A 759 2.64 2.67 2.78
N GLY A 760 1.80 1.70 3.15
CA GLY A 760 1.94 0.32 2.71
C GLY A 760 0.68 -0.19 2.05
N GLY A 761 0.60 -0.07 0.73
CA GLY A 761 -0.61 -0.36 -0.01
C GLY A 761 -1.69 0.69 0.26
N ASP A 762 -2.80 0.28 0.87
CA ASP A 762 -3.95 1.14 1.19
C ASP A 762 -3.88 1.80 2.57
N ASP A 763 -3.01 1.29 3.45
CA ASP A 763 -2.79 1.83 4.79
C ASP A 763 -1.89 3.07 4.76
N VAL A 764 -2.30 4.12 5.49
CA VAL A 764 -1.58 5.39 5.63
C VAL A 764 -1.40 5.72 7.11
N LEU A 765 -0.18 6.09 7.50
CA LEU A 765 0.13 6.65 8.81
C LEU A 765 1.06 7.83 8.62
N ALA A 766 0.60 9.02 9.02
CA ALA A 766 1.33 10.26 8.76
C ALA A 766 1.35 11.17 9.99
N TYR A 767 2.42 11.93 10.09
CA TYR A 767 2.48 13.17 10.84
C TYR A 767 2.04 14.31 9.93
N THR A 768 1.17 15.17 10.43
CA THR A 768 0.73 16.40 9.77
C THR A 768 0.70 17.53 10.81
N ASN A 769 0.12 18.67 10.47
CA ASN A 769 0.17 19.87 11.28
C ASN A 769 -1.21 20.53 11.43
N LEU A 770 -1.34 21.41 12.43
CA LEU A 770 -2.62 22.04 12.76
C LEU A 770 -3.20 22.88 11.61
N TRP A 771 -2.36 23.44 10.74
CA TRP A 771 -2.76 24.35 9.67
C TRP A 771 -3.23 23.66 8.40
N GLU A 772 -2.71 22.46 8.11
CA GLU A 772 -2.90 21.81 6.81
C GLU A 772 -3.59 20.43 6.88
N TRP A 773 -3.76 19.83 8.07
CA TRP A 773 -4.25 18.44 8.19
C TRP A 773 -5.59 18.18 7.49
N ASP A 774 -6.48 19.17 7.49
CA ASP A 774 -7.82 19.06 6.91
C ASP A 774 -7.75 19.04 5.39
N LYS A 775 -6.97 19.94 4.79
CA LYS A 775 -6.73 19.97 3.34
C LYS A 775 -5.98 18.74 2.86
N TRP A 776 -4.92 18.37 3.58
CA TRP A 776 -4.16 17.13 3.33
C TRP A 776 -5.07 15.91 3.35
N LEU A 777 -5.93 15.77 4.35
CA LEU A 777 -6.83 14.63 4.48
C LEU A 777 -7.83 14.57 3.31
N TRP A 778 -8.39 15.71 2.89
CA TRP A 778 -9.28 15.76 1.74
C TRP A 778 -8.58 15.37 0.44
N ASP A 779 -7.37 15.89 0.21
CA ASP A 779 -6.56 15.57 -0.96
C ASP A 779 -6.20 14.07 -1.03
N ILE A 780 -5.82 13.46 0.10
CA ILE A 780 -5.56 12.02 0.19
C ILE A 780 -6.81 11.23 -0.18
N GLN A 781 -7.99 11.65 0.28
CA GLN A 781 -9.24 10.97 -0.07
C GLN A 781 -9.60 11.12 -1.55
N GLN A 782 -9.46 12.31 -2.12
CA GLN A 782 -9.68 12.50 -3.56
C GLN A 782 -8.68 11.68 -4.39
N CYS A 783 -7.43 11.64 -3.95
CA CYS A 783 -6.39 10.81 -4.54
C CYS A 783 -6.74 9.34 -4.47
N PHE A 784 -7.17 8.82 -3.32
CA PHE A 784 -7.52 7.41 -3.15
C PHE A 784 -8.65 6.99 -4.10
N LYS A 785 -9.68 7.84 -4.23
CA LYS A 785 -10.83 7.62 -5.11
C LYS A 785 -10.55 7.89 -6.60
N GLY A 786 -9.41 8.45 -6.96
CA GLY A 786 -9.17 8.89 -8.35
C GLY A 786 -10.06 10.04 -8.79
N GLU A 787 -10.57 10.81 -7.84
CA GLU A 787 -11.42 11.98 -8.09
C GLU A 787 -10.58 13.20 -8.51
N LYS A 788 -11.24 14.33 -8.76
CA LYS A 788 -10.55 15.56 -9.19
C LYS A 788 -9.58 16.04 -8.09
N ASP A 789 -8.32 16.23 -8.48
CA ASP A 789 -7.31 16.87 -7.62
C ASP A 789 -7.72 18.32 -7.27
N PRO A 790 -7.90 18.66 -5.99
CA PRO A 790 -8.34 19.99 -5.56
C PRO A 790 -7.37 21.11 -5.97
N HIS A 791 -6.06 20.83 -6.04
CA HIS A 791 -5.03 21.79 -6.45
C HIS A 791 -4.83 21.86 -7.96
N GLY A 792 -5.43 20.92 -8.71
CA GLY A 792 -5.36 20.91 -10.16
C GLY A 792 -3.98 20.61 -10.74
N GLU A 793 -3.05 20.04 -9.98
CA GLU A 793 -1.73 19.58 -10.43
C GLU A 793 -1.84 18.27 -11.21
N PHE A 794 -2.87 17.46 -10.93
CA PHE A 794 -3.15 16.19 -11.62
C PHE A 794 -4.39 16.27 -12.52
N LYS A 795 -4.36 15.48 -13.60
CA LYS A 795 -5.55 15.03 -14.34
C LYS A 795 -6.06 13.74 -13.70
N ASN A 796 -7.36 13.53 -13.66
CA ASN A 796 -7.99 12.37 -13.02
C ASN A 796 -8.71 11.43 -14.02
N ALA A 797 -8.21 11.31 -15.25
CA ALA A 797 -8.90 10.58 -16.31
C ALA A 797 -8.91 9.06 -16.03
N GLY A 798 -10.09 8.44 -16.13
CA GLY A 798 -10.26 7.00 -15.92
C GLY A 798 -9.95 6.54 -14.50
N ASP A 799 -10.14 7.42 -13.50
CA ASP A 799 -9.76 7.24 -12.10
C ASP A 799 -8.24 7.11 -11.86
N TYR A 800 -7.40 7.52 -12.81
CA TYR A 800 -5.94 7.61 -12.61
C TYR A 800 -5.53 9.06 -12.35
N TRP A 801 -4.51 9.27 -11.53
CA TRP A 801 -3.88 10.58 -11.40
C TRP A 801 -2.67 10.70 -12.32
N GLN A 802 -2.65 11.74 -13.16
CA GLN A 802 -1.53 12.01 -14.06
C GLN A 802 -1.03 13.44 -13.87
N TRP A 803 0.27 13.61 -13.61
CA TRP A 803 0.91 14.91 -13.47
C TRP A 803 0.70 15.78 -14.73
N LYS A 804 0.27 17.04 -14.54
CA LYS A 804 0.05 17.98 -15.65
C LYS A 804 1.32 18.71 -16.09
N GLY A 805 2.25 18.94 -15.18
CA GLY A 805 3.46 19.73 -15.46
C GLY A 805 4.40 19.06 -16.46
N GLU A 806 5.30 19.85 -17.05
CA GLU A 806 6.27 19.32 -18.02
C GLU A 806 7.23 18.32 -17.39
N LYS A 807 7.69 18.61 -16.16
CA LYS A 807 8.51 17.74 -15.33
C LYS A 807 7.73 17.36 -14.07
N PRO A 808 7.64 16.06 -13.73
CA PRO A 808 7.07 15.63 -12.47
C PRO A 808 7.91 16.12 -11.29
N ALA A 809 7.26 16.19 -10.12
CA ALA A 809 7.95 16.36 -8.85
C ALA A 809 8.92 15.20 -8.57
N GLU A 810 9.83 15.38 -7.62
CA GLU A 810 10.78 14.33 -7.25
C GLU A 810 10.02 13.06 -6.81
N ASN A 811 10.46 11.90 -7.30
CA ASN A 811 9.86 10.58 -7.05
C ASN A 811 8.46 10.35 -7.64
N LEU A 812 7.99 11.22 -8.55
CA LEU A 812 6.75 11.01 -9.30
C LEU A 812 7.01 10.58 -10.74
N ALA A 813 6.31 9.54 -11.20
CA ALA A 813 6.27 9.20 -12.62
C ALA A 813 5.33 10.14 -13.40
N LYS A 814 5.62 10.35 -14.68
CA LYS A 814 4.81 11.22 -15.56
C LYS A 814 3.62 10.48 -16.19
N ARG A 815 3.66 9.14 -16.21
CA ARG A 815 2.51 8.32 -16.64
C ARG A 815 1.28 8.51 -15.76
N HIS A 816 0.17 7.90 -16.18
CA HIS A 816 -0.98 7.71 -15.31
C HIS A 816 -0.59 6.83 -14.13
N LEU A 817 -0.78 7.34 -12.91
CA LEU A 817 -0.55 6.66 -11.65
C LEU A 817 -1.88 6.07 -11.16
N PHE A 818 -1.84 4.82 -10.76
CA PHE A 818 -3.03 4.12 -10.31
C PHE A 818 -3.52 4.69 -8.97
N THR A 819 -4.83 4.84 -8.86
CA THR A 819 -5.53 5.11 -7.60
C THR A 819 -6.46 3.93 -7.30
N MET A 820 -7.15 3.91 -6.16
CA MET A 820 -8.06 2.81 -5.87
C MET A 820 -9.39 2.93 -6.65
N GLY A 821 -9.63 4.10 -7.25
CA GLY A 821 -10.80 4.40 -8.07
C GLY A 821 -12.06 4.69 -7.27
N LYS A 822 -13.06 5.28 -7.93
CA LYS A 822 -14.13 6.04 -7.25
C LYS A 822 -15.06 5.23 -6.34
N ARG A 823 -14.98 3.90 -6.43
CA ARG A 823 -15.75 2.95 -5.61
C ARG A 823 -15.02 2.52 -4.34
N ALA A 824 -13.69 2.55 -4.35
CA ALA A 824 -12.91 2.27 -3.17
C ALA A 824 -12.87 3.51 -2.28
N THR A 825 -12.96 3.31 -0.97
CA THR A 825 -12.94 4.39 0.03
C THR A 825 -11.90 4.06 1.10
N ILE A 826 -11.49 5.06 1.87
CA ILE A 826 -10.56 4.91 2.98
C ILE A 826 -11.15 5.65 4.17
N SER A 827 -11.08 5.06 5.37
CA SER A 827 -11.55 5.69 6.61
C SER A 827 -10.37 6.16 7.45
N PHE A 828 -10.51 7.30 8.13
CA PHE A 828 -9.42 7.93 8.87
C PHE A 828 -9.71 8.19 10.35
N GLY A 829 -8.72 7.94 11.18
CA GLY A 829 -8.59 8.53 12.51
C GLY A 829 -7.60 9.69 12.48
N ILE A 830 -7.98 10.84 13.05
CA ILE A 830 -7.12 12.01 13.24
C ILE A 830 -7.04 12.33 14.72
N VAL A 831 -5.83 12.54 15.23
CA VAL A 831 -5.59 13.03 16.59
C VAL A 831 -4.82 14.33 16.53
N ILE A 832 -5.43 15.39 17.07
CA ILE A 832 -4.82 16.69 17.32
C ILE A 832 -4.52 16.73 18.81
N ALA A 833 -3.24 16.68 19.18
CA ALA A 833 -2.85 16.56 20.58
C ALA A 833 -1.98 17.74 21.01
N HIS A 834 -2.24 18.23 22.22
CA HIS A 834 -1.35 19.16 22.88
C HIS A 834 -0.02 18.47 23.20
N HIS A 835 1.11 19.16 23.07
CA HIS A 835 2.45 18.61 23.25
C HIS A 835 2.69 18.02 24.65
N SER A 836 1.88 18.40 25.65
CA SER A 836 1.94 17.84 27.01
C SER A 836 1.26 16.47 27.16
N VAL A 837 0.48 16.03 26.16
CA VAL A 837 -0.19 14.73 26.18
C VAL A 837 0.83 13.64 25.83
N PRO A 838 1.01 12.61 26.67
CA PRO A 838 1.90 11.49 26.36
C PRO A 838 1.57 10.83 25.01
N LEU A 839 2.61 10.59 24.20
CA LEU A 839 2.43 10.04 22.84
C LEU A 839 1.67 8.70 22.84
N ALA A 840 1.91 7.83 23.82
CA ALA A 840 1.18 6.56 23.95
C ALA A 840 -0.34 6.76 24.00
N ILE A 841 -0.83 7.75 24.77
CA ILE A 841 -2.25 8.09 24.87
C ILE A 841 -2.78 8.63 23.54
N ALA A 842 -1.99 9.47 22.86
CA ALA A 842 -2.36 10.01 21.55
C ALA A 842 -2.48 8.89 20.50
N LEU A 843 -1.54 7.95 20.51
CA LEU A 843 -1.54 6.81 19.62
C LEU A 843 -2.72 5.87 19.92
N GLU A 844 -3.01 5.52 21.18
CA GLU A 844 -4.21 4.74 21.54
C GLU A 844 -5.50 5.37 21.01
N ASN A 845 -5.64 6.69 21.18
CA ASN A 845 -6.76 7.45 20.64
C ASN A 845 -6.80 7.43 19.10
N LEU A 846 -5.66 7.37 18.42
CA LEU A 846 -5.56 7.32 16.97
C LEU A 846 -6.15 6.03 16.42
N TRP A 847 -5.76 4.87 16.97
CA TRP A 847 -6.34 3.58 16.55
C TRP A 847 -7.83 3.48 16.90
N GLU A 848 -8.23 3.98 18.07
CA GLU A 848 -9.65 3.98 18.43
C GLU A 848 -10.46 4.91 17.51
N ALA A 849 -9.89 6.05 17.09
CA ALA A 849 -10.52 6.96 16.16
C ALA A 849 -10.73 6.33 14.77
N GLU A 850 -9.71 5.69 14.21
CA GLU A 850 -9.82 4.99 12.93
C GLU A 850 -10.88 3.89 12.98
N LYS A 851 -10.86 3.06 14.04
CA LYS A 851 -11.89 2.04 14.26
C LYS A 851 -13.29 2.65 14.33
N LYS A 852 -13.46 3.76 15.06
CA LYS A 852 -14.76 4.44 15.20
C LYS A 852 -15.22 5.09 13.90
N ALA A 853 -14.31 5.56 13.05
CA ALA A 853 -14.62 6.03 11.71
C ALA A 853 -15.21 4.89 10.87
N LYS A 854 -14.58 3.71 10.86
CA LYS A 854 -15.11 2.52 10.16
C LYS A 854 -16.47 2.05 10.67
N GLU A 855 -16.73 2.21 11.97
CA GLU A 855 -18.02 1.88 12.60
C GLU A 855 -19.13 2.89 12.24
N HIS A 856 -18.79 4.12 11.86
CA HIS A 856 -19.75 5.19 11.59
C HIS A 856 -20.68 4.86 10.41
N ALA A 857 -21.98 5.02 10.65
CA ALA A 857 -22.99 4.52 9.75
C ALA A 857 -24.31 5.31 9.79
N TYR A 858 -25.05 5.22 8.68
CA TYR A 858 -26.42 5.73 8.55
C TYR A 858 -27.28 4.76 7.74
N LYS A 859 -28.59 4.99 7.68
CA LYS A 859 -29.51 4.22 6.82
C LYS A 859 -29.67 4.96 5.50
N GLY A 860 -29.28 4.33 4.39
CA GLY A 860 -29.49 4.86 3.05
C GLY A 860 -30.97 4.88 2.66
N PHE A 861 -31.28 5.47 1.49
CA PHE A 861 -32.63 5.55 0.95
C PHE A 861 -33.29 4.17 0.73
N ASP A 862 -32.49 3.13 0.50
CA ASP A 862 -32.94 1.74 0.35
C ASP A 862 -33.11 1.00 1.68
N GLY A 863 -32.92 1.69 2.81
CA GLY A 863 -32.99 1.14 4.16
C GLY A 863 -31.73 0.39 4.60
N LYS A 864 -30.72 0.23 3.74
CA LYS A 864 -29.48 -0.48 4.10
C LYS A 864 -28.54 0.40 4.92
N LYS A 865 -27.79 -0.25 5.82
CA LYS A 865 -26.80 0.42 6.66
C LYS A 865 -25.53 0.71 5.85
N VAL A 866 -25.24 1.98 5.58
CA VAL A 866 -24.04 2.44 4.89
C VAL A 866 -22.97 2.74 5.95
N LYS A 867 -21.87 1.98 5.95
CA LYS A 867 -20.75 2.10 6.92
C LYS A 867 -19.50 2.68 6.23
N LYS A 868 -18.48 3.06 7.03
CA LYS A 868 -17.14 3.46 6.55
C LYS A 868 -17.14 4.75 5.70
N ASP A 869 -16.11 5.03 4.90
CA ASP A 869 -15.94 6.30 4.17
C ASP A 869 -16.12 7.52 5.10
N ALA A 870 -15.43 7.46 6.24
CA ALA A 870 -15.63 8.40 7.34
C ALA A 870 -14.30 8.82 7.98
N VAL A 871 -14.36 9.93 8.69
CA VAL A 871 -13.28 10.43 9.54
C VAL A 871 -13.78 10.59 10.97
N GLN A 872 -12.95 10.20 11.94
CA GLN A 872 -13.08 10.66 13.32
C GLN A 872 -11.88 11.51 13.72
N VAL A 873 -12.15 12.75 14.12
CA VAL A 873 -11.16 13.70 14.65
C VAL A 873 -11.27 13.74 16.17
N ARG A 874 -10.14 13.60 16.86
CA ARG A 874 -10.03 13.76 18.31
C ARG A 874 -9.09 14.89 18.68
N VAL A 875 -9.55 15.83 19.50
CA VAL A 875 -8.69 16.85 20.10
C VAL A 875 -8.38 16.46 21.54
N LEU A 876 -7.10 16.27 21.86
CA LEU A 876 -6.62 15.90 23.20
C LEU A 876 -6.02 17.13 23.89
N TYR A 877 -6.71 17.63 24.89
CA TYR A 877 -6.27 18.80 25.66
C TYR A 877 -5.32 18.38 26.79
N GLY A 878 -4.40 19.27 27.17
CA GLY A 878 -3.44 19.01 28.27
C GLY A 878 -4.10 18.80 29.65
N ASN A 879 -5.35 19.22 29.82
CA ASN A 879 -6.14 19.00 31.04
C ASN A 879 -6.88 17.63 31.07
N GLY A 880 -6.70 16.79 30.04
CA GLY A 880 -7.32 15.47 29.93
C GLY A 880 -8.67 15.44 29.20
N ASN A 881 -9.23 16.58 28.81
CA ASN A 881 -10.47 16.60 28.02
C ASN A 881 -10.22 16.05 26.60
N ILE A 882 -11.26 15.40 26.03
CA ILE A 882 -11.23 14.86 24.67
C ILE A 882 -12.48 15.30 23.92
N LEU A 883 -12.31 16.06 22.84
CA LEU A 883 -13.37 16.33 21.87
C LEU A 883 -13.34 15.25 20.79
N LYS A 884 -14.50 14.66 20.43
CA LYS A 884 -14.60 13.59 19.41
C LYS A 884 -15.64 13.97 18.36
N SER A 885 -15.20 14.18 17.12
CA SER A 885 -16.07 14.57 16.00
C SER A 885 -15.98 13.51 14.91
N THR A 886 -17.12 12.99 14.44
CA THR A 886 -17.16 11.91 13.42
C THR A 886 -18.15 12.28 12.34
N ALA A 887 -17.77 12.08 11.08
CA ALA A 887 -18.64 12.32 9.93
C ALA A 887 -18.16 11.55 8.70
N LYS A 888 -19.02 11.46 7.68
CA LYS A 888 -18.63 11.05 6.33
C LYS A 888 -17.72 12.10 5.67
N PHE A 889 -16.89 11.68 4.71
CA PHE A 889 -15.94 12.58 4.04
C PHE A 889 -16.60 13.77 3.34
N ASP A 890 -17.75 13.57 2.69
CA ASP A 890 -18.47 14.66 2.04
C ASP A 890 -18.93 15.73 3.04
N VAL A 891 -19.35 15.31 4.24
CA VAL A 891 -19.73 16.22 5.33
C VAL A 891 -18.51 16.88 5.94
N PHE A 892 -17.41 16.15 6.09
CA PHE A 892 -16.12 16.72 6.50
C PHE A 892 -15.65 17.82 5.54
N TYR A 893 -15.80 17.65 4.22
CA TYR A 893 -15.44 18.67 3.25
C TYR A 893 -16.34 19.91 3.36
N GLN A 894 -17.63 19.75 3.64
CA GLN A 894 -18.52 20.88 3.94
C GLN A 894 -18.10 21.60 5.23
N TRP A 895 -17.69 20.87 6.27
CA TRP A 895 -17.12 21.46 7.48
C TRP A 895 -15.84 22.24 7.20
N GLN A 896 -14.94 21.70 6.36
CA GLN A 896 -13.72 22.39 5.96
C GLN A 896 -14.01 23.76 5.32
N LYS A 897 -15.03 23.85 4.45
CA LYS A 897 -15.44 25.12 3.85
C LYS A 897 -15.82 26.18 4.89
N LEU A 898 -16.40 25.78 6.03
CA LEU A 898 -16.72 26.71 7.11
C LEU A 898 -15.47 27.41 7.68
N LEU A 899 -14.30 26.75 7.61
CA LEU A 899 -13.02 27.29 8.08
C LEU A 899 -12.33 28.21 7.07
N GLU A 900 -12.74 28.20 5.80
CA GLU A 900 -12.15 29.06 4.77
C GLU A 900 -12.63 30.51 4.87
N PHE A 901 -13.66 30.76 5.68
CA PHE A 901 -14.23 32.08 5.89
C PHE A 901 -13.57 32.78 7.06
N ASP A 902 -13.39 34.10 6.91
CA ASP A 902 -12.95 34.98 7.98
C ASP A 902 -14.08 35.19 9.00
N LEU A 903 -14.27 34.19 9.86
CA LEU A 903 -15.25 34.15 10.93
C LEU A 903 -14.55 33.99 12.27
N ASP A 904 -14.99 34.75 13.26
CA ASP A 904 -14.50 34.61 14.63
C ASP A 904 -14.93 33.27 15.25
N ALA A 905 -14.04 32.65 16.03
CA ALA A 905 -14.31 31.37 16.68
C ALA A 905 -15.58 31.38 17.55
N SER A 906 -15.94 32.53 18.15
CA SER A 906 -17.13 32.71 18.98
C SER A 906 -18.44 32.47 18.22
N ILE A 907 -18.47 32.65 16.89
CA ILE A 907 -19.66 32.34 16.08
C ILE A 907 -19.98 30.85 16.16
N PHE A 908 -18.98 29.98 16.03
CA PHE A 908 -19.17 28.54 16.13
C PHE A 908 -19.51 28.07 17.55
N GLU A 909 -18.92 28.70 18.58
CA GLU A 909 -19.25 28.41 19.99
C GLU A 909 -20.70 28.77 20.33
N GLN A 910 -21.14 29.93 19.85
CA GLN A 910 -22.52 30.38 20.00
C GLN A 910 -23.48 29.48 19.22
N ALA A 911 -23.12 29.06 18.00
CA ALA A 911 -23.92 28.10 17.24
C ALA A 911 -24.06 26.77 17.99
N ALA A 912 -22.97 26.24 18.56
CA ALA A 912 -23.00 25.02 19.36
C ALA A 912 -23.89 25.16 20.60
N THR A 913 -23.78 26.29 21.30
CA THR A 913 -24.56 26.59 22.50
C THR A 913 -26.06 26.72 22.20
N ILE A 914 -26.41 27.46 21.14
CA ILE A 914 -27.81 27.64 20.73
C ILE A 914 -28.38 26.32 20.23
N TRP A 915 -27.62 25.50 19.50
CA TRP A 915 -28.07 24.20 19.06
C TRP A 915 -28.34 23.26 20.25
N GLU A 916 -27.50 23.31 21.28
CA GLU A 916 -27.69 22.52 22.49
C GLU A 916 -28.95 22.90 23.28
N GLN A 917 -29.27 24.21 23.32
CA GLN A 917 -30.49 24.72 23.99
C GLN A 917 -31.75 24.52 23.14
N HIS A 918 -31.63 24.72 21.83
CA HIS A 918 -32.73 24.78 20.87
C HIS A 918 -32.34 24.09 19.54
N PRO A 919 -32.22 22.75 19.53
CA PRO A 919 -31.89 22.01 18.31
C PRO A 919 -33.03 22.09 17.29
N ALA A 920 -32.71 21.97 16.01
CA ALA A 920 -33.77 21.88 14.99
C ALA A 920 -34.63 20.63 15.24
N PRO A 921 -35.97 20.75 15.31
CA PRO A 921 -36.84 19.61 15.67
C PRO A 921 -36.98 18.59 14.53
N VAL A 922 -36.80 19.04 13.28
CA VAL A 922 -36.90 18.24 12.05
C VAL A 922 -35.89 18.75 11.03
N GLN A 923 -35.59 17.95 10.02
CA GLN A 923 -34.61 18.28 8.98
C GLN A 923 -34.97 19.57 8.22
N GLU A 924 -36.25 19.77 7.91
CA GLU A 924 -36.77 20.94 7.18
C GLU A 924 -36.57 22.25 7.96
N ALA A 925 -36.37 22.16 9.29
CA ALA A 925 -36.14 23.31 10.16
C ALA A 925 -34.67 23.75 10.20
N ILE A 926 -33.72 23.03 9.58
CA ILE A 926 -32.29 23.36 9.61
C ILE A 926 -32.00 24.73 8.97
N PHE A 927 -32.47 24.97 7.74
CA PHE A 927 -32.26 26.27 7.08
C PHE A 927 -33.02 27.43 7.76
N PRO A 928 -34.28 27.28 8.21
CA PRO A 928 -34.92 28.27 9.07
C PRO A 928 -34.11 28.55 10.35
N TRP A 929 -33.54 27.52 10.97
CA TRP A 929 -32.70 27.65 12.16
C TRP A 929 -31.43 28.46 11.88
N THR A 930 -30.72 28.19 10.77
CA THR A 930 -29.51 28.97 10.42
C THR A 930 -29.82 30.42 10.10
N LYS A 931 -30.94 30.70 9.41
CA LYS A 931 -31.43 32.08 9.20
C LYS A 931 -31.72 32.80 10.50
N ALA A 932 -32.44 32.15 11.42
CA ALA A 932 -32.76 32.70 12.73
C ALA A 932 -31.49 32.95 13.56
N PHE A 933 -30.54 32.02 13.55
CA PHE A 933 -29.24 32.15 14.20
C PHE A 933 -28.48 33.40 13.70
N CYS A 934 -28.36 33.57 12.39
CA CYS A 934 -27.65 34.72 11.81
C CYS A 934 -28.38 36.05 12.04
N SER A 935 -29.71 36.09 11.97
CA SER A 935 -30.49 37.33 12.13
C SER A 935 -30.30 38.03 13.48
N ARG A 936 -29.81 37.29 14.49
CA ARG A 936 -29.57 37.78 15.86
C ARG A 936 -28.10 38.17 16.09
N ARG A 937 -27.34 38.47 15.03
CA ARG A 937 -25.90 38.79 15.08
C ARG A 937 -25.61 40.08 14.34
N GLU A 938 -25.42 41.16 15.10
CA GLU A 938 -25.17 42.50 14.55
C GLU A 938 -23.77 42.67 13.93
N ASN A 939 -22.82 41.79 14.27
CA ASN A 939 -21.42 41.90 13.85
C ASN A 939 -21.08 41.14 12.55
N LEU A 940 -22.07 40.54 11.88
CA LEU A 940 -21.86 39.85 10.61
C LEU A 940 -22.18 40.78 9.44
N SER A 941 -21.27 40.86 8.46
CA SER A 941 -21.59 41.51 7.19
C SER A 941 -22.68 40.75 6.43
N GLU A 942 -23.34 41.41 5.46
CA GLU A 942 -24.34 40.78 4.59
C GLU A 942 -23.78 39.55 3.87
N LYS A 943 -22.57 39.66 3.33
CA LYS A 943 -21.86 38.55 2.68
C LYS A 943 -21.58 37.39 3.64
N GLN A 944 -21.07 37.66 4.84
CA GLN A 944 -20.85 36.62 5.86
C GLN A 944 -22.16 35.96 6.29
N THR A 945 -23.24 36.73 6.40
CA THR A 945 -24.57 36.24 6.76
C THR A 945 -25.11 35.25 5.73
N GLU A 946 -25.15 35.63 4.45
CA GLU A 946 -25.61 34.75 3.37
C GLU A 946 -24.78 33.46 3.30
N GLN A 947 -23.47 33.60 3.48
CA GLN A 947 -22.53 32.50 3.41
C GLN A 947 -22.69 31.52 4.57
N ILE A 948 -22.80 32.01 5.80
CA ILE A 948 -23.08 31.14 6.96
C ILE A 948 -24.42 30.44 6.78
N GLN A 949 -25.49 31.17 6.42
CA GLN A 949 -26.82 30.57 6.26
C GLN A 949 -26.80 29.39 5.27
N LYS A 950 -26.05 29.53 4.18
CA LYS A 950 -25.89 28.52 3.15
C LYS A 950 -24.98 27.38 3.60
N GLU A 951 -23.73 27.66 3.92
CA GLU A 951 -22.72 26.61 4.16
C GLU A 951 -22.95 25.88 5.48
N LEU A 952 -23.34 26.59 6.55
CA LEU A 952 -23.73 25.95 7.82
C LEU A 952 -25.01 25.14 7.63
N GLY A 953 -25.97 25.65 6.86
CA GLY A 953 -27.22 24.94 6.55
C GLY A 953 -26.95 23.62 5.83
N ASN A 954 -26.15 23.66 4.76
CA ASN A 954 -25.74 22.48 4.00
C ASN A 954 -25.00 21.45 4.87
N PHE A 955 -24.06 21.93 5.70
CA PHE A 955 -23.31 21.09 6.63
C PHE A 955 -24.21 20.36 7.62
N LEU A 956 -25.10 21.09 8.29
CA LEU A 956 -26.03 20.53 9.27
C LEU A 956 -27.02 19.54 8.63
N ASP A 957 -27.53 19.87 7.44
CA ASP A 957 -28.45 19.00 6.69
C ASP A 957 -27.77 17.69 6.27
N SER A 958 -26.56 17.77 5.72
CA SER A 958 -25.82 16.57 5.31
C SER A 958 -25.41 15.72 6.51
N LEU A 959 -25.05 16.34 7.63
CA LEU A 959 -24.75 15.62 8.87
C LEU A 959 -25.99 14.94 9.45
N TRP A 960 -27.18 15.56 9.34
CA TRP A 960 -28.47 14.96 9.68
C TRP A 960 -28.75 13.70 8.85
N GLN A 961 -28.51 13.76 7.53
CA GLN A 961 -28.76 12.64 6.62
C GLN A 961 -27.78 11.47 6.78
N THR A 962 -26.55 11.75 7.20
CA THR A 962 -25.44 10.78 7.18
C THR A 962 -24.99 10.30 8.57
N THR A 963 -25.75 10.65 9.60
CA THR A 963 -25.55 10.19 10.99
C THR A 963 -26.72 9.30 11.42
N GLU A 964 -26.50 8.37 12.34
CA GLU A 964 -27.58 7.55 12.89
C GLU A 964 -28.65 8.42 13.59
N ASN A 965 -29.91 8.34 13.13
CA ASN A 965 -31.01 9.25 13.45
C ASN A 965 -31.57 9.19 14.89
N THR A 966 -30.74 8.92 15.90
CA THR A 966 -31.15 9.19 17.29
C THR A 966 -30.87 10.66 17.62
N PRO A 967 -31.85 11.43 18.13
CA PRO A 967 -31.67 12.86 18.41
C PRO A 967 -30.46 13.16 19.30
N GLU A 968 -30.18 12.29 20.28
CA GLU A 968 -29.03 12.44 21.18
C GLU A 968 -27.69 12.34 20.43
N VAL A 969 -27.50 11.31 19.60
CA VAL A 969 -26.26 11.11 18.84
C VAL A 969 -26.07 12.24 17.83
N LEU A 970 -27.14 12.62 17.13
CA LEU A 970 -27.08 13.68 16.13
C LEU A 970 -26.72 15.04 16.75
N ASN A 971 -27.43 15.45 17.81
CA ASN A 971 -27.18 16.73 18.48
C ASN A 971 -25.76 16.79 19.07
N LYS A 972 -25.29 15.69 19.66
CA LYS A 972 -23.91 15.58 20.14
C LYS A 972 -22.90 15.71 19.00
N THR A 973 -23.18 15.08 17.86
CA THR A 973 -22.30 15.12 16.68
C THR A 973 -22.20 16.54 16.10
N ILE A 974 -23.33 17.22 15.94
CA ILE A 974 -23.39 18.62 15.49
C ILE A 974 -22.59 19.53 16.43
N ASN A 975 -22.88 19.45 17.74
CA ASN A 975 -22.21 20.27 18.74
C ASN A 975 -20.68 20.03 18.75
N ASN A 976 -20.24 18.78 18.60
CA ASN A 976 -18.82 18.45 18.56
C ASN A 976 -18.09 19.01 17.32
N TRP A 977 -18.72 18.97 16.14
CA TRP A 977 -18.14 19.58 14.93
C TRP A 977 -18.08 21.10 14.98
N LEU A 978 -19.08 21.75 15.57
CA LEU A 978 -19.06 23.20 15.79
C LEU A 978 -17.99 23.60 16.81
N LYS A 979 -17.83 22.83 17.91
CA LYS A 979 -16.72 23.01 18.85
C LYS A 979 -15.35 22.79 18.20
N LEU A 980 -15.25 21.82 17.28
CA LEU A 980 -14.02 21.60 16.51
C LEU A 980 -13.74 22.79 15.59
N ALA A 981 -14.74 23.35 14.91
CA ALA A 981 -14.57 24.55 14.09
C ALA A 981 -14.05 25.74 14.93
N ALA A 982 -14.68 26.01 16.07
CA ALA A 982 -14.23 27.03 17.02
C ALA A 982 -12.77 26.82 17.46
N PHE A 983 -12.42 25.58 17.80
CA PHE A 983 -11.05 25.21 18.18
C PHE A 983 -10.06 25.49 17.05
N MET A 984 -10.37 25.06 15.82
CA MET A 984 -9.49 25.24 14.66
C MET A 984 -9.27 26.72 14.35
N THR A 985 -10.33 27.51 14.26
CA THR A 985 -10.24 28.97 14.03
C THR A 985 -9.38 29.64 15.08
N ARG A 986 -9.64 29.36 16.37
CA ARG A 986 -8.90 29.97 17.49
C ARG A 986 -7.42 29.57 17.52
N LYS A 987 -7.10 28.32 17.23
CA LYS A 987 -5.73 27.78 17.42
C LYS A 987 -4.84 27.91 16.19
N ARG A 988 -5.40 28.11 15.00
CA ARG A 988 -4.63 28.47 13.79
C ARG A 988 -4.16 29.91 13.80
N GLU A 989 -4.89 30.81 14.47
CA GLU A 989 -4.50 32.20 14.65
C GLU A 989 -3.37 32.32 15.68
N ILE A 990 -2.19 32.75 15.23
CA ILE A 990 -1.03 33.02 16.08
C ILE A 990 -0.88 34.53 16.22
N LYS A 991 -1.09 35.03 17.44
CA LYS A 991 -0.82 36.43 17.78
C LYS A 991 0.64 36.58 18.16
N ILE A 992 1.27 37.61 17.62
CA ILE A 992 2.68 37.93 17.85
C ILE A 992 2.76 39.07 18.87
N GLY A 993 3.61 38.89 19.89
CA GLY A 993 3.91 39.87 20.93
C GLY A 993 5.38 40.35 20.89
N GLY A 994 5.75 41.15 21.89
CA GLY A 994 7.07 41.78 21.99
C GLY A 994 7.15 43.14 21.26
N SER A 995 7.90 44.09 21.81
CA SER A 995 8.17 45.38 21.17
C SER A 995 9.04 45.20 19.93
N ILE A 996 8.66 45.83 18.82
CA ILE A 996 9.45 45.96 17.58
C ILE A 996 10.81 46.57 17.88
#